data_AF-A0A4R3RA66-F1
#
_entry.id   AF-A0A4R3RA66-F1
#
_cell.length_a   1.000
_cell.length_b   1.000
_cell.length_c   1.000
_cell.angle_alpha   90.00
_cell.angle_beta   90.00
_cell.angle_gamma   90.00
#
_symmetry.space_group_name_H-M   'P 1'
#
loop_
_entity.id
_entity.type
_entity.pdbx_description
1 polymer ?
#
loop_
_entity_poly.entity_id
_entity_poly.type
_entity_poly.pdbx_seq_one_letter_code
_entity_poly.pdbx_strand_id
1 'polypeptide(L)'
;METLRQLLVGREISELSRVTHLLGEPEQLAEAVGGVLPSAAARAPHAQLGEALAPAVERAVQRSIQKSPRTLTDILYPVFLPAIRKSIGEKIDQTFQSLNETLRHIFTWHGLKWRFESWRTGASFSEVVLKHSLVYRVEHVFLINRNSGLLIAHVTADNATSEDPQLISSMLSAIQDFVKDSFNEKEQSGLDTIRFGELRLWSEVGPFATLVAVIRGNPPEELHEIVRDVLLRIHDEYSQALEQFDGDGSQLAGIETQLQTCVELKQEDSNQGFPWLVVAAVLLVLIPAGGWFFLSWQSGQRWQAYVSRLGTQPGIIVAQQTVRDGHFYISGLRDPLGADPQSLLSGTQVDPARVHSRWQFYQSLEPEFVLKRLTASLAPPDTVRLSIVKDRIVAEGEAADTWIDRARAAARQLSAGGPEFDISKVRDVSPEARAAEHWQAYVSRLEAQPGIIVAEQKVRDGQFYISGLRDPLGADPQSLLSGTHVDPARVHSQWQFYQSLEPEFVLKRLTASLAPPDTVRLSIVKDRIVAEGEAADTWIDRARAAARQLSAGGPEFDISKVRDVSPEARAAEHWQAYVSRLEAQPGIIVAEQKVRDGQFYISGLRDPLGADPQSLLSGTHVDPARVHSQWQFYQSLEPEFVLKRLTASLAPPKSVLLSIVQGRIVAEGEAPANWINRARAAAEQLSADGVVLDVSQLRELNLAELNYLREAIQATDIFFYSAKAVPGPEQMPVLDRLADQIKEFAKNARKSGVTARFMLTGHADATGRETANVSISAARAEAVRALLNKRGVAPELLLVRGAGTFEPVVPENSRTGSSTNRRVSITVSLE
;
A
#
# COMPACT_ATOMS: atom_id res chain seq x y z
N MET A 1 -74.28 -91.48 22.04
CA MET A 1 -73.00 -91.06 21.40
C MET A 1 -72.46 -89.79 22.02
N GLU A 2 -73.24 -88.70 22.08
CA GLU A 2 -72.80 -87.42 22.67
C GLU A 2 -72.45 -87.50 24.18
N THR A 3 -73.22 -88.26 24.96
CA THR A 3 -72.95 -88.51 26.39
C THR A 3 -71.68 -89.34 26.63
N LEU A 4 -71.35 -90.24 25.70
CA LEU A 4 -70.12 -91.04 25.74
C LEU A 4 -68.88 -90.19 25.41
N ARG A 5 -69.02 -89.19 24.53
CA ARG A 5 -67.98 -88.21 24.19
C ARG A 5 -67.63 -87.32 25.39
N GLN A 6 -68.63 -86.90 26.17
CA GLN A 6 -68.41 -86.12 27.41
C GLN A 6 -67.75 -86.94 28.53
N LEU A 7 -68.06 -88.23 28.66
CA LEU A 7 -67.49 -89.09 29.72
C LEU A 7 -66.06 -89.58 29.41
N LEU A 8 -65.72 -89.78 28.13
CA LEU A 8 -64.41 -90.30 27.72
C LEU A 8 -63.37 -89.21 27.43
N VAL A 9 -63.79 -88.03 26.95
CA VAL A 9 -62.87 -87.01 26.42
C VAL A 9 -63.27 -85.58 26.83
N GLY A 10 -64.29 -85.42 27.67
CA GLY A 10 -64.82 -84.10 28.04
C GLY A 10 -63.83 -83.23 28.81
N ARG A 11 -62.96 -83.84 29.61
CA ARG A 11 -61.91 -83.13 30.37
C ARG A 11 -60.82 -82.64 29.44
N GLU A 12 -60.36 -83.48 28.53
CA GLU A 12 -59.33 -83.18 27.54
C GLU A 12 -59.81 -82.11 26.57
N ILE A 13 -61.08 -82.14 26.15
CA ILE A 13 -61.67 -81.09 25.29
C ILE A 13 -61.73 -79.75 26.03
N SER A 14 -62.06 -79.73 27.32
CA SER A 14 -62.10 -78.49 28.12
C SER A 14 -60.70 -77.91 28.36
N GLU A 15 -59.70 -78.76 28.64
CA GLU A 15 -58.30 -78.33 28.80
C GLU A 15 -57.72 -77.83 27.47
N LEU A 16 -57.97 -78.53 26.36
CA LEU A 16 -57.56 -78.06 25.03
C LEU A 16 -58.21 -76.73 24.70
N SER A 17 -59.51 -76.57 24.97
CA SER A 17 -60.24 -75.32 24.74
C SER A 17 -59.64 -74.16 25.54
N ARG A 18 -59.26 -74.40 26.80
CA ARG A 18 -58.60 -73.41 27.67
C ARG A 18 -57.23 -73.00 27.15
N VAL A 19 -56.43 -73.97 26.69
CA VAL A 19 -55.10 -73.72 26.11
C VAL A 19 -55.22 -72.99 24.76
N THR A 20 -56.18 -73.36 23.90
CA THR A 20 -56.42 -72.64 22.65
C THR A 20 -56.91 -71.21 22.87
N HIS A 21 -57.68 -70.95 23.93
CA HIS A 21 -58.10 -69.58 24.27
C HIS A 21 -56.92 -68.74 24.77
N LEU A 22 -56.03 -69.30 25.59
CA LEU A 22 -54.80 -68.65 26.04
C LEU A 22 -53.82 -68.33 24.90
N LEU A 23 -53.79 -69.16 23.85
CA LEU A 23 -52.96 -68.94 22.67
C LEU A 23 -53.61 -67.99 21.64
N GLY A 24 -54.93 -67.79 21.72
CA GLY A 24 -55.69 -66.93 20.81
C GLY A 24 -55.67 -65.44 21.17
N GLU A 25 -55.42 -65.09 22.44
CA GLU A 25 -55.38 -63.71 22.93
C GLU A 25 -53.95 -63.25 23.28
N PRO A 26 -53.35 -62.33 22.49
CA PRO A 26 -51.94 -61.93 22.66
C PRO A 26 -51.61 -61.31 24.02
N GLU A 27 -52.56 -60.58 24.63
CA GLU A 27 -52.33 -59.87 25.90
C GLU A 27 -52.26 -60.83 27.09
N GLN A 28 -53.14 -61.83 27.16
CA GLN A 28 -53.11 -62.85 28.20
C GLN A 28 -51.91 -63.78 28.07
N LEU A 29 -51.50 -64.09 26.83
CA LEU A 29 -50.26 -64.82 26.57
C LEU A 29 -49.04 -64.03 27.04
N ALA A 30 -49.01 -62.72 26.79
CA ALA A 30 -47.92 -61.85 27.22
C ALA A 30 -47.80 -61.76 28.76
N GLU A 31 -48.92 -61.71 29.48
CA GLU A 31 -48.94 -61.70 30.95
C GLU A 31 -48.47 -63.05 31.53
N ALA A 32 -48.93 -64.17 30.96
CA ALA A 32 -48.49 -65.51 31.36
C ALA A 32 -47.00 -65.76 31.08
N VAL A 33 -46.50 -65.30 29.92
CA VAL A 33 -45.07 -65.38 29.56
C VAL A 33 -44.23 -64.42 30.41
N GLY A 34 -44.76 -63.24 30.75
CA GLY A 34 -44.12 -62.24 31.60
C GLY A 34 -43.86 -62.73 33.03
N GLY A 35 -44.74 -63.60 33.57
CA GLY A 35 -44.53 -64.22 34.89
C GLY A 35 -43.46 -65.32 34.91
N VAL A 36 -43.19 -65.98 33.78
CA VAL A 36 -42.27 -67.14 33.67
C VAL A 36 -40.89 -66.73 33.14
N LEU A 37 -40.81 -65.64 32.37
CA LEU A 37 -39.56 -65.10 31.81
C LEU A 37 -38.45 -64.84 32.86
N PRO A 38 -38.71 -64.22 34.02
CA PRO A 38 -37.66 -63.90 34.99
C PRO A 38 -37.01 -65.16 35.59
N SER A 39 -37.81 -66.20 35.86
CA SER A 39 -37.34 -67.47 36.43
C SER A 39 -36.70 -68.37 35.37
N ALA A 40 -37.11 -68.28 34.11
CA ALA A 40 -36.41 -68.90 32.99
C ALA A 40 -35.04 -68.24 32.71
N ALA A 41 -34.99 -66.90 32.78
CA ALA A 41 -33.76 -66.14 32.58
C ALA A 41 -32.70 -66.40 33.66
N ALA A 42 -33.13 -66.61 34.92
CA ALA A 42 -32.23 -66.97 36.02
C ALA A 42 -31.60 -68.37 35.89
N ARG A 43 -32.15 -69.25 35.03
CA ARG A 43 -31.68 -70.64 34.83
C ARG A 43 -30.95 -70.86 33.50
N ALA A 44 -30.94 -69.88 32.60
CA ALA A 44 -30.29 -69.99 31.30
C ALA A 44 -28.79 -69.65 31.37
N PRO A 45 -27.93 -70.34 30.60
CA PRO A 45 -26.50 -70.00 30.51
C PRO A 45 -26.32 -68.57 29.98
N HIS A 46 -25.49 -67.77 30.66
CA HIS A 46 -25.36 -66.32 30.47
C HIS A 46 -25.08 -65.87 29.02
N ALA A 47 -24.46 -66.71 28.20
CA ALA A 47 -24.14 -66.39 26.80
C ALA A 47 -25.39 -66.27 25.90
N GLN A 48 -26.35 -67.21 25.99
CA GLN A 48 -27.56 -67.19 25.17
C GLN A 48 -28.55 -66.11 25.61
N LEU A 49 -28.60 -65.81 26.92
CA LEU A 49 -29.41 -64.72 27.44
C LEU A 49 -28.87 -63.35 26.99
N GLY A 50 -27.55 -63.21 26.92
CA GLY A 50 -26.85 -62.04 26.41
C GLY A 50 -27.19 -61.77 24.94
N GLU A 51 -27.14 -62.79 24.07
CA GLU A 51 -27.49 -62.65 22.65
C GLU A 51 -28.97 -62.28 22.43
N ALA A 52 -29.89 -62.87 23.21
CA ALA A 52 -31.32 -62.58 23.08
C ALA A 52 -31.71 -61.17 23.56
N LEU A 53 -31.03 -60.66 24.60
CA LEU A 53 -31.33 -59.36 25.21
C LEU A 53 -30.51 -58.21 24.61
N ALA A 54 -29.37 -58.48 23.96
CA ALA A 54 -28.47 -57.48 23.40
C ALA A 54 -29.19 -56.43 22.53
N PRO A 55 -30.08 -56.78 21.58
CA PRO A 55 -30.72 -55.78 20.72
C PRO A 55 -31.68 -54.86 21.49
N ALA A 56 -32.30 -55.36 22.56
CA ALA A 56 -33.23 -54.59 23.38
C ALA A 56 -32.50 -53.65 24.35
N VAL A 57 -31.42 -54.14 24.98
CA VAL A 57 -30.54 -53.35 25.84
C VAL A 57 -29.82 -52.29 25.01
N GLU A 58 -29.32 -52.63 23.83
CA GLU A 58 -28.65 -51.71 22.92
C GLU A 58 -29.59 -50.56 22.52
N ARG A 59 -30.83 -50.84 22.10
CA ARG A 59 -31.82 -49.79 21.81
C ARG A 59 -32.18 -48.94 23.05
N ALA A 60 -32.24 -49.55 24.23
CA ALA A 60 -32.51 -48.83 25.48
C ALA A 60 -31.35 -47.89 25.85
N VAL A 61 -30.10 -48.36 25.69
CA VAL A 61 -28.88 -47.56 25.88
C VAL A 61 -28.79 -46.46 24.84
N GLN A 62 -29.07 -46.74 23.56
CA GLN A 62 -29.07 -45.76 22.47
C GLN A 62 -30.11 -44.64 22.72
N ARG A 63 -31.31 -45.00 23.17
CA ARG A 63 -32.33 -44.02 23.60
C ARG A 63 -31.88 -43.23 24.83
N SER A 64 -31.23 -43.87 25.81
CA SER A 64 -30.72 -43.19 27.00
C SER A 64 -29.63 -42.17 26.66
N ILE A 65 -28.70 -42.53 25.76
CA ILE A 65 -27.63 -41.66 25.24
C ILE A 65 -28.21 -40.48 24.45
N GLN A 66 -29.21 -40.72 23.60
CA GLN A 66 -29.90 -39.63 22.87
C GLN A 66 -30.62 -38.66 23.80
N LYS A 67 -31.17 -39.15 24.91
CA LYS A 67 -31.94 -38.33 25.87
C LYS A 67 -31.05 -37.53 26.83
N SER A 68 -29.83 -38.02 27.11
CA SER A 68 -28.92 -37.45 28.10
C SER A 68 -27.44 -37.50 27.65
N PRO A 69 -26.98 -36.61 26.76
CA PRO A 69 -25.60 -36.60 26.27
C PRO A 69 -24.53 -36.42 27.38
N ARG A 70 -24.91 -35.85 28.54
CA ARG A 70 -24.02 -35.60 29.67
C ARG A 70 -23.52 -36.88 30.36
N THR A 71 -24.33 -37.96 30.37
CA THR A 71 -23.93 -39.24 30.97
C THR A 71 -22.78 -39.89 30.21
N LEU A 72 -22.75 -39.71 28.89
CA LEU A 72 -21.65 -40.18 28.05
C LEU A 72 -20.35 -39.41 28.32
N THR A 73 -20.42 -38.09 28.52
CA THR A 73 -19.26 -37.30 28.93
C THR A 73 -18.74 -37.71 30.31
N ASP A 74 -19.59 -37.97 31.30
CA ASP A 74 -19.14 -38.34 32.66
C ASP A 74 -18.49 -39.75 32.71
N ILE A 75 -18.94 -40.68 31.86
CA ILE A 75 -18.36 -42.02 31.73
C ILE A 75 -17.02 -41.98 30.98
N LEU A 76 -16.94 -41.15 29.93
CA LEU A 76 -15.77 -41.12 29.06
C LEU A 76 -14.70 -40.11 29.50
N TYR A 77 -15.02 -39.12 30.33
CA TYR A 77 -14.05 -38.12 30.82
C TYR A 77 -12.83 -38.72 31.53
N PRO A 78 -12.98 -39.73 32.43
CA PRO A 78 -11.84 -40.34 33.11
C PRO A 78 -10.87 -41.07 32.17
N VAL A 79 -11.35 -41.47 30.99
CA VAL A 79 -10.56 -42.18 29.96
C VAL A 79 -9.99 -41.19 28.96
N PHE A 80 -10.78 -40.21 28.52
CA PHE A 80 -10.35 -39.19 27.56
C PHE A 80 -9.36 -38.20 28.16
N LEU A 81 -9.51 -37.79 29.42
CA LEU A 81 -8.65 -36.74 29.97
C LEU A 81 -7.18 -37.19 30.11
N PRO A 82 -6.86 -38.43 30.55
CA PRO A 82 -5.51 -38.96 30.47
C PRO A 82 -5.03 -39.18 29.03
N ALA A 83 -5.88 -39.72 28.15
CA ALA A 83 -5.52 -39.98 26.74
C ALA A 83 -5.23 -38.69 25.95
N ILE A 84 -6.03 -37.63 26.18
CA ILE A 84 -5.83 -36.30 25.59
C ILE A 84 -4.58 -35.64 26.19
N ARG A 85 -4.36 -35.75 27.50
CA ARG A 85 -3.15 -35.19 28.13
C ARG A 85 -1.88 -35.90 27.65
N LYS A 86 -1.91 -37.21 27.43
CA LYS A 86 -0.81 -38.01 26.86
C LYS A 86 -0.55 -37.62 25.41
N SER A 87 -1.58 -37.60 24.57
CA SER A 87 -1.47 -37.26 23.14
C SER A 87 -1.01 -35.81 22.90
N ILE A 88 -1.51 -34.84 23.69
CA ILE A 88 -1.08 -33.44 23.57
C ILE A 88 0.35 -33.27 24.10
N GLY A 89 0.72 -33.93 25.19
CA GLY A 89 2.08 -33.89 25.72
C GLY A 89 3.12 -34.45 24.76
N GLU A 90 2.87 -35.66 24.22
CA GLU A 90 3.78 -36.32 23.26
C GLU A 90 3.92 -35.53 21.95
N LYS A 91 2.83 -34.95 21.43
CA LYS A 91 2.88 -34.12 20.22
C LYS A 91 3.55 -32.77 20.46
N ILE A 92 3.38 -32.12 21.61
CA ILE A 92 4.06 -30.86 21.92
C ILE A 92 5.57 -31.08 22.00
N ASP A 93 6.02 -32.14 22.68
CA ASP A 93 7.45 -32.44 22.83
C ASP A 93 8.09 -32.81 21.48
N GLN A 94 7.42 -33.59 20.63
CA GLN A 94 7.88 -33.89 19.26
C GLN A 94 7.90 -32.66 18.35
N THR A 95 6.89 -31.78 18.46
CA THR A 95 6.83 -30.53 17.68
C THR A 95 7.93 -29.56 18.10
N PHE A 96 8.25 -29.51 19.40
CA PHE A 96 9.30 -28.65 19.92
C PHE A 96 10.70 -29.13 19.48
N GLN A 97 10.93 -30.45 19.47
CA GLN A 97 12.18 -31.04 19.00
C GLN A 97 12.38 -30.86 17.49
N SER A 98 11.36 -31.12 16.67
CA SER A 98 11.43 -30.92 15.22
C SER A 98 11.64 -29.46 14.81
N LEU A 99 11.06 -28.49 15.54
CA LEU A 99 11.33 -27.06 15.34
C LEU A 99 12.78 -26.70 15.69
N ASN A 100 13.29 -27.21 16.81
CA ASN A 100 14.64 -26.91 17.28
C ASN A 100 15.72 -27.49 16.34
N GLU A 101 15.45 -28.63 15.72
CA GLU A 101 16.34 -29.27 14.74
C GLU A 101 16.26 -28.58 13.36
N THR A 102 15.06 -28.18 12.93
CA THR A 102 14.86 -27.37 11.72
C THR A 102 15.57 -26.02 11.83
N LEU A 103 15.55 -25.39 13.01
CA LEU A 103 16.21 -24.10 13.28
C LEU A 103 17.74 -24.16 13.09
N ARG A 104 18.37 -25.29 13.39
CA ARG A 104 19.83 -25.47 13.21
C ARG A 104 20.26 -25.53 11.75
N HIS A 105 19.36 -25.88 10.83
CA HIS A 105 19.68 -26.02 9.40
C HIS A 105 19.29 -24.81 8.54
N ILE A 106 18.69 -23.76 9.12
CA ILE A 106 18.29 -22.55 8.37
C ILE A 106 19.51 -21.82 7.78
N PHE A 107 20.68 -21.95 8.40
CA PHE A 107 21.93 -21.30 7.97
C PHE A 107 23.02 -22.28 7.50
N THR A 108 22.74 -23.58 7.38
CA THR A 108 23.69 -24.53 6.80
C THR A 108 23.49 -24.60 5.28
N TRP A 109 24.58 -24.86 4.54
CA TRP A 109 24.55 -24.94 3.06
C TRP A 109 23.52 -25.94 2.49
N HIS A 110 23.12 -26.94 3.28
CA HIS A 110 22.07 -27.90 2.96
C HIS A 110 20.67 -27.27 2.90
N GLY A 111 20.35 -26.32 3.78
CA GLY A 111 19.05 -25.64 3.81
C GLY A 111 18.77 -24.79 2.56
N LEU A 112 19.80 -24.21 1.95
CA LEU A 112 19.69 -23.48 0.68
C LEU A 112 19.43 -24.40 -0.52
N LYS A 113 20.08 -25.57 -0.56
CA LYS A 113 19.84 -26.60 -1.59
C LYS A 113 18.39 -27.12 -1.52
N TRP A 114 17.90 -27.42 -0.32
CA TRP A 114 16.53 -27.88 -0.10
C TRP A 114 15.47 -26.83 -0.43
N ARG A 115 15.76 -25.53 -0.24
CA ARG A 115 14.88 -24.43 -0.70
C ARG A 115 14.80 -24.33 -2.21
N PHE A 116 15.91 -24.56 -2.90
CA PHE A 116 15.91 -24.60 -4.36
C PHE A 116 15.15 -25.83 -4.88
N GLU A 117 15.33 -26.97 -4.22
CA GLU A 117 14.58 -28.18 -4.53
C GLU A 117 13.08 -27.98 -4.29
N SER A 118 12.68 -27.41 -3.14
CA SER A 118 11.27 -27.08 -2.84
C SER A 118 10.67 -26.13 -3.88
N TRP A 119 11.44 -25.15 -4.35
CA TRP A 119 11.01 -24.24 -5.40
C TRP A 119 10.86 -24.93 -6.77
N ARG A 120 11.74 -25.88 -7.10
CA ARG A 120 11.67 -26.63 -8.37
C ARG A 120 10.57 -27.68 -8.38
N THR A 121 10.35 -28.36 -7.26
CA THR A 121 9.39 -29.47 -7.15
C THR A 121 7.99 -29.01 -6.75
N GLY A 122 7.83 -27.77 -6.27
CA GLY A 122 6.57 -27.25 -5.76
C GLY A 122 6.17 -27.82 -4.40
N ALA A 123 7.01 -28.67 -3.80
CA ALA A 123 6.81 -29.19 -2.46
C ALA A 123 7.11 -28.11 -1.41
N SER A 124 6.45 -28.18 -0.26
CA SER A 124 6.73 -27.25 0.83
C SER A 124 8.16 -27.44 1.36
N PHE A 125 8.80 -26.37 1.83
CA PHE A 125 10.14 -26.47 2.41
C PHE A 125 10.19 -27.49 3.56
N SER A 126 9.13 -27.55 4.37
CA SER A 126 8.96 -28.52 5.44
C SER A 126 8.96 -29.97 4.92
N GLU A 127 8.30 -30.26 3.79
CA GLU A 127 8.33 -31.60 3.16
C GLU A 127 9.72 -31.96 2.64
N VAL A 128 10.43 -31.02 2.00
CA VAL A 128 11.77 -31.29 1.48
C VAL A 128 12.78 -31.49 2.62
N VAL A 129 12.63 -30.74 3.71
CA VAL A 129 13.44 -30.93 4.93
C VAL A 129 13.10 -32.24 5.61
N LEU A 130 11.82 -32.57 5.81
CA LEU A 130 11.36 -33.79 6.47
C LEU A 130 11.83 -35.05 5.71
N LYS A 131 11.80 -34.99 4.37
CA LYS A 131 12.31 -36.06 3.50
C LYS A 131 13.81 -36.34 3.70
N HIS A 132 14.59 -35.35 4.12
CA HIS A 132 16.04 -35.46 4.27
C HIS A 132 16.52 -35.45 5.74
N SER A 133 15.64 -35.26 6.73
CA SER A 133 16.00 -35.11 8.15
C SER A 133 15.68 -36.33 9.03
N LEU A 134 14.97 -37.33 8.51
CA LEU A 134 14.60 -38.52 9.29
C LEU A 134 15.64 -39.63 9.12
N VAL A 135 16.70 -39.61 9.93
CA VAL A 135 17.62 -40.76 10.03
C VAL A 135 17.20 -41.59 11.24
N TYR A 136 16.37 -42.61 11.03
CA TYR A 136 16.18 -43.67 12.02
C TYR A 136 16.78 -44.98 11.51
N ARG A 137 17.22 -45.83 12.43
CA ARG A 137 17.76 -47.15 12.11
C ARG A 137 17.33 -48.16 13.17
N VAL A 138 16.74 -49.27 12.73
CA VAL A 138 16.46 -50.42 13.60
C VAL A 138 17.75 -51.23 13.72
N GLU A 139 18.29 -51.36 14.93
CA GLU A 139 19.58 -52.03 15.18
C GLU A 139 19.41 -53.49 15.58
N HIS A 140 18.39 -53.79 16.39
CA HIS A 140 18.09 -55.14 16.86
C HIS A 140 16.57 -55.38 16.93
N VAL A 141 16.14 -56.59 16.62
CA VAL A 141 14.76 -57.04 16.80
C VAL A 141 14.76 -58.38 17.54
N PHE A 142 14.05 -58.46 18.64
CA PHE A 142 13.96 -59.63 19.52
C PHE A 142 12.52 -60.14 19.57
N LEU A 143 12.34 -61.44 19.37
CA LEU A 143 11.07 -62.12 19.64
C LEU A 143 11.23 -62.93 20.93
N ILE A 144 10.42 -62.65 21.93
CA ILE A 144 10.52 -63.21 23.28
C ILE A 144 9.22 -63.93 23.62
N ASN A 145 9.28 -65.12 24.21
CA ASN A 145 8.08 -65.83 24.66
C ASN A 145 7.40 -65.07 25.80
N ARG A 146 6.08 -64.91 25.73
CA ARG A 146 5.32 -64.12 26.70
C ARG A 146 5.28 -64.73 28.10
N ASN A 147 5.22 -66.06 28.18
CA ASN A 147 5.02 -66.79 29.43
C ASN A 147 6.34 -67.13 30.13
N SER A 148 7.37 -67.50 29.35
CA SER A 148 8.67 -67.90 29.90
C SER A 148 9.72 -66.80 29.87
N GLY A 149 9.52 -65.72 29.11
CA GLY A 149 10.50 -64.64 28.95
C GLY A 149 11.78 -65.08 28.21
N LEU A 150 11.78 -66.27 27.60
CA LEU A 150 12.88 -66.83 26.85
C LEU A 150 12.96 -66.22 25.44
N LEU A 151 14.18 -66.00 24.96
CA LEU A 151 14.44 -65.54 23.60
C LEU A 151 14.06 -66.62 22.59
N ILE A 152 13.18 -66.29 21.65
CA ILE A 152 12.75 -67.18 20.56
C ILE A 152 13.62 -66.96 19.32
N ALA A 153 13.81 -65.71 18.91
CA ALA A 153 14.59 -65.35 17.73
C ALA A 153 15.13 -63.91 17.83
N HIS A 154 16.23 -63.64 17.13
CA HIS A 154 16.88 -62.33 17.13
C HIS A 154 17.49 -62.00 15.77
N VAL A 155 17.40 -60.74 15.38
CA VAL A 155 18.02 -60.22 14.15
C VAL A 155 18.74 -58.90 14.43
N THR A 156 19.92 -58.73 13.80
CA THR A 156 20.75 -57.52 13.90
C THR A 156 20.98 -56.85 12.55
N ALA A 157 21.16 -55.53 12.56
CA ALA A 157 21.61 -54.79 11.39
C ALA A 157 23.13 -54.97 11.14
N ASP A 158 23.55 -54.98 9.88
CA ASP A 158 24.95 -55.22 9.44
C ASP A 158 26.03 -54.34 10.09
N ASN A 159 25.64 -53.17 10.63
CA ASN A 159 26.53 -52.18 11.25
C ASN A 159 26.19 -51.89 12.73
N ALA A 160 25.42 -52.75 13.41
CA ALA A 160 25.11 -52.62 14.84
C ALA A 160 26.24 -53.21 15.71
N THR A 161 26.51 -52.59 16.86
CA THR A 161 27.44 -53.16 17.86
C THR A 161 26.87 -54.47 18.40
N SER A 162 27.62 -55.55 18.22
CA SER A 162 27.20 -56.90 18.64
C SER A 162 27.38 -57.04 20.16
N GLU A 163 26.29 -56.88 20.92
CA GLU A 163 26.19 -57.34 22.31
C GLU A 163 25.47 -58.70 22.37
N ASP A 164 25.68 -59.48 23.43
CA ASP A 164 25.10 -60.82 23.59
C ASP A 164 23.55 -60.74 23.66
N PRO A 165 22.82 -61.30 22.68
CA PRO A 165 21.36 -61.23 22.61
C PRO A 165 20.65 -61.81 23.84
N GLN A 166 21.25 -62.81 24.49
CA GLN A 166 20.68 -63.46 25.66
C GLN A 166 20.74 -62.57 26.90
N LEU A 167 21.75 -61.69 27.00
CA LEU A 167 21.87 -60.74 28.10
C LEU A 167 20.82 -59.62 28.00
N ILE A 168 20.51 -59.15 26.79
CA ILE A 168 19.50 -58.12 26.57
C ILE A 168 18.09 -58.70 26.81
N SER A 169 17.81 -59.91 26.33
CA SER A 169 16.53 -60.59 26.60
C SER A 169 16.32 -60.84 28.10
N SER A 170 17.35 -61.28 28.83
CA SER A 170 17.24 -61.49 30.28
C SER A 170 17.08 -60.19 31.07
N MET A 171 17.76 -59.12 30.67
CA MET A 171 17.55 -57.79 31.24
C MET A 171 16.12 -57.28 30.99
N LEU A 172 15.59 -57.43 29.78
CA LEU A 172 14.24 -56.97 29.42
C LEU A 172 13.16 -57.73 30.21
N SER A 173 13.29 -59.05 30.32
CA SER A 173 12.40 -59.87 31.14
C SER A 173 12.49 -59.47 32.63
N ALA A 174 13.69 -59.22 33.16
CA ALA A 174 13.87 -58.77 34.54
C ALA A 174 13.27 -57.37 34.81
N ILE A 175 13.37 -56.44 33.85
CA ILE A 175 12.73 -55.11 33.95
C ILE A 175 11.21 -55.26 33.92
N GLN A 176 10.67 -56.13 33.06
CA GLN A 176 9.23 -56.40 33.00
C GLN A 176 8.70 -57.01 34.30
N ASP A 177 9.42 -57.98 34.88
CA ASP A 177 9.04 -58.60 36.16
C ASP A 177 9.11 -57.58 37.30
N PHE A 178 10.17 -56.76 37.36
CA PHE A 178 10.29 -55.68 38.34
C PHE A 178 9.13 -54.68 38.26
N VAL A 179 8.72 -54.29 37.05
CA VAL A 179 7.62 -53.34 36.84
C VAL A 179 6.29 -53.96 37.26
N LYS A 180 6.02 -55.23 36.89
CA LYS A 180 4.81 -55.95 37.31
C LYS A 180 4.71 -56.06 38.83
N ASP A 181 5.80 -56.43 39.49
CA ASP A 181 5.88 -56.58 40.95
C ASP A 181 5.74 -55.24 41.69
N SER A 182 6.30 -54.16 41.13
CA SER A 182 6.32 -52.84 41.79
C SER A 182 4.98 -52.10 41.68
N PHE A 183 4.21 -52.31 40.61
CA PHE A 183 3.00 -51.52 40.31
C PHE A 183 1.67 -52.28 40.47
N ASN A 184 1.70 -53.56 40.86
CA ASN A 184 0.50 -54.34 41.23
C ASN A 184 -0.58 -54.36 40.13
N GLU A 185 -0.16 -54.37 38.87
CA GLU A 185 -1.06 -54.31 37.72
C GLU A 185 -1.60 -55.70 37.33
N LYS A 186 -2.90 -55.78 37.06
CA LYS A 186 -3.56 -56.99 36.56
C LYS A 186 -3.24 -57.19 35.08
N GLU A 187 -2.29 -58.08 34.79
CA GLU A 187 -2.04 -58.87 33.56
C GLU A 187 -2.13 -58.23 32.13
N GLN A 188 -2.47 -56.96 31.95
CA GLN A 188 -2.73 -56.39 30.61
C GLN A 188 -1.99 -55.10 30.23
N SER A 189 -1.12 -54.55 31.08
CA SER A 189 -0.27 -53.41 30.71
C SER A 189 1.15 -53.89 30.39
N GLY A 190 1.54 -53.84 29.11
CA GLY A 190 2.93 -54.03 28.66
C GLY A 190 3.73 -52.73 28.75
N LEU A 191 5.06 -52.83 28.69
CA LEU A 191 5.94 -51.66 28.54
C LEU A 191 5.97 -51.20 27.08
N ASP A 192 5.12 -50.25 26.68
CA ASP A 192 5.00 -49.81 25.28
C ASP A 192 6.30 -49.22 24.69
N THR A 193 7.06 -48.43 25.47
CA THR A 193 8.30 -47.80 25.01
C THR A 193 9.27 -47.52 26.15
N ILE A 194 10.53 -47.90 26.00
CA ILE A 194 11.63 -47.56 26.91
C ILE A 194 12.65 -46.70 26.15
N ARG A 195 13.07 -45.58 26.77
CA ARG A 195 14.10 -44.69 26.19
C ARG A 195 15.39 -44.81 27.00
N PHE A 196 16.50 -45.10 26.32
CA PHE A 196 17.82 -45.20 26.91
C PHE A 196 18.86 -44.46 26.04
N GLY A 197 19.15 -43.20 26.37
CA GLY A 197 20.03 -42.35 25.57
C GLY A 197 19.48 -42.11 24.16
N GLU A 198 20.27 -42.44 23.14
CA GLU A 198 19.90 -42.35 21.72
C GLU A 198 19.13 -43.58 21.21
N LEU A 199 18.95 -44.60 22.06
CA LEU A 199 18.23 -45.83 21.75
C LEU A 199 16.81 -45.78 22.31
N ARG A 200 15.87 -46.27 21.51
CA ARG A 200 14.47 -46.46 21.86
C ARG A 200 14.13 -47.91 21.69
N LEU A 201 13.52 -48.50 22.71
CA LEU A 201 13.02 -49.86 22.67
C LEU A 201 11.50 -49.79 22.56
N TRP A 202 10.96 -50.36 21.50
CA TRP A 202 9.52 -50.49 21.28
C TRP A 202 9.13 -51.95 21.47
N SER A 203 8.05 -52.18 22.22
CA SER A 203 7.58 -53.54 22.53
C SER A 203 6.14 -53.70 22.11
N GLU A 204 5.88 -54.63 21.19
CA GLU A 204 4.54 -55.05 20.80
C GLU A 204 4.21 -56.40 21.44
N VAL A 205 3.06 -56.48 22.10
CA VAL A 205 2.65 -57.67 22.85
C VAL A 205 1.61 -58.48 22.06
N GLY A 206 1.96 -59.72 21.71
CA GLY A 206 1.05 -60.69 21.12
C GLY A 206 0.51 -61.70 22.13
N PRO A 207 -0.40 -62.60 21.72
CA PRO A 207 -0.96 -63.63 22.60
C PRO A 207 0.08 -64.54 23.25
N PHE A 208 1.10 -64.98 22.49
CA PHE A 208 2.10 -65.98 22.91
C PHE A 208 3.54 -65.47 22.89
N ALA A 209 3.82 -64.40 22.13
CA ALA A 209 5.15 -63.79 22.04
C ALA A 209 5.09 -62.25 22.03
N THR A 210 6.18 -61.64 22.48
CA THR A 210 6.41 -60.19 22.51
C THR A 210 7.54 -59.85 21.54
N LEU A 211 7.32 -58.86 20.69
CA LEU A 211 8.31 -58.38 19.72
C LEU A 211 8.92 -57.06 20.20
N VAL A 212 10.24 -57.02 20.37
CA VAL A 212 10.96 -55.85 20.85
C VAL A 212 11.91 -55.34 19.78
N ALA A 213 11.72 -54.11 19.32
CA ALA A 213 12.59 -53.43 18.36
C ALA A 213 13.46 -52.37 19.05
N VAL A 214 14.77 -52.44 18.85
CA VAL A 214 15.75 -51.45 19.33
C VAL A 214 16.10 -50.52 18.18
N ILE A 215 15.80 -49.24 18.36
CA ILE A 215 15.82 -48.23 17.31
C ILE A 215 16.71 -47.08 17.73
N ARG A 216 17.63 -46.66 16.86
CA ARG A 216 18.43 -45.44 17.01
C ARG A 216 17.78 -44.30 16.22
N GLY A 217 17.61 -43.15 16.87
CA GLY A 217 16.99 -41.97 16.25
C GLY A 217 15.47 -41.86 16.50
N ASN A 218 14.79 -41.10 15.64
CA ASN A 218 13.35 -40.81 15.79
C ASN A 218 12.53 -41.51 14.69
N PRO A 219 12.02 -42.74 14.95
CA PRO A 219 11.23 -43.48 13.96
C PRO A 219 9.86 -42.83 13.69
N PRO A 220 9.32 -42.95 12.46
CA PRO A 220 7.95 -42.55 12.13
C PRO A 220 6.91 -43.50 12.73
N GLU A 221 5.66 -43.04 12.90
CA GLU A 221 4.55 -43.89 13.40
C GLU A 221 4.28 -45.11 12.50
N GLU A 222 4.56 -45.00 11.19
CA GLU A 222 4.42 -46.10 10.22
C GLU A 222 5.24 -47.34 10.59
N LEU A 223 6.38 -47.19 11.29
CA LEU A 223 7.20 -48.32 11.71
C LEU A 223 6.47 -49.19 12.76
N HIS A 224 5.64 -48.58 13.60
CA HIS A 224 4.87 -49.30 14.62
C HIS A 224 3.84 -50.25 13.98
N GLU A 225 3.19 -49.78 12.92
CA GLU A 225 2.28 -50.60 12.10
C GLU A 225 3.01 -51.79 11.47
N ILE A 226 4.23 -51.57 10.95
CA ILE A 226 5.05 -52.64 10.35
C ILE A 226 5.44 -53.70 11.40
N VAL A 227 5.90 -53.28 12.58
CA VAL A 227 6.28 -54.19 13.67
C VAL A 227 5.08 -55.02 14.14
N ARG A 228 3.91 -54.38 14.26
CA ARG A 228 2.65 -55.07 14.60
C ARG A 228 2.24 -56.08 13.54
N ASP A 229 2.29 -55.71 12.26
CA ASP A 229 1.94 -56.59 11.14
C ASP A 229 2.89 -57.79 11.02
N VAL A 230 4.18 -57.61 11.34
CA VAL A 230 5.14 -58.73 11.43
C VAL A 230 4.78 -59.65 12.59
N LEU A 231 4.46 -59.12 13.78
CA LEU A 231 4.07 -59.93 14.92
C LEU A 231 2.77 -60.71 14.69
N LEU A 232 1.79 -60.10 14.02
CA LEU A 232 0.53 -60.75 13.63
C LEU A 232 0.78 -61.89 12.65
N ARG A 233 1.62 -61.68 11.63
CA ARG A 233 2.01 -62.74 10.68
C ARG A 233 2.72 -63.92 11.36
N ILE A 234 3.64 -63.62 12.28
CA ILE A 234 4.32 -64.65 13.07
C ILE A 234 3.31 -65.47 13.90
N HIS A 235 2.32 -64.84 14.52
CA HIS A 235 1.29 -65.56 15.28
C HIS A 235 0.34 -66.35 14.38
N ASP A 236 -0.01 -65.84 13.19
CA ASP A 236 -0.87 -66.55 12.24
C ASP A 236 -0.19 -67.83 11.73
N GLU A 237 1.10 -67.75 11.39
CA GLU A 237 1.85 -68.87 10.80
C GLU A 237 2.41 -69.87 11.83
N TYR A 238 2.80 -69.40 13.03
CA TYR A 238 3.51 -70.21 14.04
C TYR A 238 2.80 -70.34 15.39
N SER A 239 1.49 -70.02 15.49
CA SER A 239 0.72 -70.05 16.77
C SER A 239 0.95 -71.29 17.62
N GLN A 240 0.81 -72.50 17.05
CA GLN A 240 0.93 -73.75 17.78
C GLN A 240 2.36 -74.01 18.30
N ALA A 241 3.38 -73.60 17.54
CA ALA A 241 4.78 -73.74 17.93
C ALA A 241 5.19 -72.70 18.99
N LEU A 242 4.61 -71.49 18.95
CA LEU A 242 4.85 -70.44 19.95
C LEU A 242 4.20 -70.77 21.30
N GLU A 243 3.03 -71.41 21.29
CA GLU A 243 2.33 -71.83 22.52
C GLU A 243 3.07 -72.96 23.26
N GLN A 244 3.70 -73.88 22.51
CA GLN A 244 4.40 -75.05 23.06
C GLN A 244 5.92 -74.84 23.23
N PHE A 245 6.40 -73.61 23.09
CA PHE A 245 7.83 -73.31 23.13
C PHE A 245 8.44 -73.59 24.51
N ASP A 246 9.35 -74.55 24.58
CA ASP A 246 10.08 -74.99 25.78
C ASP A 246 11.57 -74.63 25.76
N GLY A 247 12.01 -73.90 24.72
CA GLY A 247 13.41 -73.53 24.47
C GLY A 247 14.02 -74.19 23.23
N ASP A 248 13.33 -75.14 22.58
CA ASP A 248 13.75 -75.71 21.29
C ASP A 248 13.17 -74.91 20.11
N GLY A 249 14.06 -74.19 19.38
CA GLY A 249 13.70 -73.36 18.23
C GLY A 249 13.60 -74.10 16.89
N SER A 250 13.78 -75.43 16.85
CA SER A 250 13.85 -76.19 15.60
C SER A 250 12.59 -76.12 14.73
N GLN A 251 11.41 -75.97 15.34
CA GLN A 251 10.12 -75.82 14.64
C GLN A 251 9.82 -74.37 14.19
N LEU A 252 10.67 -73.42 14.56
CA LEU A 252 10.51 -71.98 14.34
C LEU A 252 11.52 -71.46 13.29
N ALA A 253 12.11 -72.37 12.51
CA ALA A 253 13.05 -72.06 11.44
C ALA A 253 12.38 -71.20 10.35
N GLY A 254 12.91 -70.00 10.10
CA GLY A 254 12.39 -69.05 9.12
C GLY A 254 11.85 -67.74 9.71
N ILE A 255 11.57 -67.69 11.02
CA ILE A 255 11.11 -66.46 11.70
C ILE A 255 12.11 -65.31 11.54
N GLU A 256 13.42 -65.60 11.56
CA GLU A 256 14.47 -64.60 11.35
C GLU A 256 14.31 -63.85 10.02
N THR A 257 13.82 -64.49 8.96
CA THR A 257 13.59 -63.82 7.67
C THR A 257 12.43 -62.82 7.76
N GLN A 258 11.39 -63.13 8.53
CA GLN A 258 10.28 -62.21 8.78
C GLN A 258 10.74 -61.03 9.64
N LEU A 259 11.57 -61.29 10.65
CA LEU A 259 12.17 -60.27 11.51
C LEU A 259 13.17 -59.36 10.77
N GLN A 260 13.89 -59.89 9.77
CA GLN A 260 14.83 -59.14 8.92
C GLN A 260 14.13 -57.98 8.18
N THR A 261 12.86 -58.14 7.81
CA THR A 261 12.04 -57.09 7.17
C THR A 261 11.95 -55.82 8.01
N CYS A 262 12.00 -55.94 9.35
CA CYS A 262 12.00 -54.79 10.26
C CYS A 262 13.34 -54.06 10.30
N VAL A 263 14.44 -54.73 9.92
CA VAL A 263 15.83 -54.23 9.99
C VAL A 263 16.30 -53.62 8.67
N GLU A 264 15.80 -54.10 7.52
CA GLU A 264 16.21 -53.66 6.18
C GLU A 264 15.68 -52.28 5.74
N LEU A 265 14.81 -51.63 6.54
CA LEU A 265 14.33 -50.26 6.30
C LEU A 265 15.46 -49.23 6.51
N LYS A 266 16.35 -49.09 5.51
CA LYS A 266 17.47 -48.14 5.48
C LYS A 266 17.14 -46.94 4.59
N GLN A 267 17.25 -45.72 5.13
CA GLN A 267 17.30 -44.50 4.32
C GLN A 267 18.77 -44.21 3.94
N GLU A 268 19.08 -44.28 2.65
CA GLU A 268 20.44 -44.12 2.10
C GLU A 268 21.00 -42.71 2.28
N ASP A 269 22.26 -42.61 2.73
CA ASP A 269 23.06 -41.39 2.65
C ASP A 269 23.26 -40.97 1.18
N SER A 270 22.72 -39.81 0.79
CA SER A 270 22.90 -39.29 -0.56
C SER A 270 24.36 -38.90 -0.82
N ASN A 271 24.96 -39.52 -1.84
CA ASN A 271 26.36 -39.36 -2.23
C ASN A 271 26.70 -37.92 -2.68
N GLN A 272 27.90 -37.44 -2.34
CA GLN A 272 28.35 -36.05 -2.51
C GLN A 272 28.70 -35.70 -3.97
N GLY A 273 28.15 -34.58 -4.47
CA GLY A 273 28.57 -33.91 -5.70
C GLY A 273 29.02 -32.47 -5.45
N PHE A 274 30.14 -32.07 -6.04
CA PHE A 274 30.80 -30.77 -5.88
C PHE A 274 29.88 -29.58 -6.32
N PRO A 275 29.71 -28.51 -5.51
CA PRO A 275 28.63 -27.55 -5.70
C PRO A 275 29.04 -26.33 -6.53
N TRP A 276 28.79 -26.36 -7.84
CA TRP A 276 29.00 -25.22 -8.76
C TRP A 276 28.19 -23.96 -8.38
N LEU A 277 27.10 -24.10 -7.62
CA LEU A 277 26.29 -22.98 -7.12
C LEU A 277 27.04 -22.09 -6.11
N VAL A 278 28.07 -22.61 -5.43
CA VAL A 278 28.91 -21.80 -4.52
C VAL A 278 29.76 -20.81 -5.32
N VAL A 279 30.27 -21.21 -6.49
CA VAL A 279 31.00 -20.30 -7.39
C VAL A 279 30.08 -19.21 -7.92
N ALA A 280 28.84 -19.55 -8.27
CA ALA A 280 27.84 -18.57 -8.71
C ALA A 280 27.46 -17.58 -7.60
N ALA A 281 27.26 -18.04 -6.36
CA ALA A 281 26.94 -17.18 -5.22
C ALA A 281 28.11 -16.26 -4.84
N VAL A 282 29.34 -16.77 -4.87
CA VAL A 282 30.55 -15.97 -4.63
C VAL A 282 30.72 -14.90 -5.71
N LEU A 283 30.48 -15.23 -6.98
CA LEU A 283 30.45 -14.25 -8.07
C LEU A 283 29.33 -13.21 -7.89
N LEU A 284 28.16 -13.62 -7.41
CA LEU A 284 27.02 -12.74 -7.16
C LEU A 284 27.30 -11.72 -6.04
N VAL A 285 28.23 -12.00 -5.13
CA VAL A 285 28.70 -11.04 -4.10
C VAL A 285 29.89 -10.22 -4.61
N LEU A 286 30.84 -10.84 -5.31
CA LEU A 286 32.05 -10.17 -5.78
C LEU A 286 31.77 -9.16 -6.91
N ILE A 287 30.79 -9.41 -7.78
CA ILE A 287 30.42 -8.48 -8.86
C ILE A 287 29.87 -7.15 -8.32
N PRO A 288 28.86 -7.11 -7.41
CA PRO A 288 28.38 -5.86 -6.84
C PRO A 288 29.40 -5.22 -5.89
N ALA A 289 30.22 -5.99 -5.16
CA ALA A 289 31.30 -5.43 -4.35
C ALA A 289 32.38 -4.77 -5.23
N GLY A 290 32.75 -5.41 -6.34
CA GLY A 290 33.64 -4.85 -7.35
C GLY A 290 33.03 -3.62 -8.05
N GLY A 291 31.73 -3.66 -8.33
CA GLY A 291 30.98 -2.51 -8.86
C GLY A 291 30.95 -1.34 -7.88
N TRP A 292 30.71 -1.59 -6.59
CA TRP A 292 30.74 -0.56 -5.55
C TRP A 292 32.14 0.02 -5.38
N PHE A 293 33.18 -0.81 -5.40
CA PHE A 293 34.57 -0.37 -5.36
C PHE A 293 34.92 0.49 -6.59
N PHE A 294 34.50 0.07 -7.79
CA PHE A 294 34.72 0.81 -9.03
C PHE A 294 33.99 2.16 -9.04
N LEU A 295 32.73 2.21 -8.59
CA LEU A 295 31.95 3.44 -8.48
C LEU A 295 32.53 4.41 -7.43
N SER A 296 33.01 3.86 -6.31
CA SER A 296 33.73 4.61 -5.26
C SER A 296 35.02 5.22 -5.81
N TRP A 297 35.83 4.41 -6.50
CA TRP A 297 37.07 4.85 -7.13
C TRP A 297 36.84 5.91 -8.21
N GLN A 298 35.83 5.73 -9.07
CA GLN A 298 35.44 6.69 -10.10
C GLN A 298 34.96 8.02 -9.49
N SER A 299 34.22 7.96 -8.38
CA SER A 299 33.76 9.16 -7.66
C SER A 299 34.95 9.93 -7.06
N GLY A 300 35.96 9.23 -6.55
CA GLY A 300 37.20 9.83 -6.06
C GLY A 300 37.97 10.57 -7.16
N GLN A 301 38.09 9.98 -8.34
CA GLN A 301 38.74 10.61 -9.50
C GLN A 301 38.03 11.89 -9.95
N ARG A 302 36.69 11.86 -10.03
CA ARG A 302 35.87 13.05 -10.38
C ARG A 302 36.03 14.17 -9.36
N TRP A 303 36.06 13.82 -8.07
CA TRP A 303 36.30 14.79 -6.99
C TRP A 303 37.68 15.45 -7.12
N GLN A 304 38.74 14.68 -7.35
CA GLN A 304 40.08 15.23 -7.56
C GLN A 304 40.14 16.16 -8.78
N ALA A 305 39.45 15.84 -9.87
CA ALA A 305 39.36 16.72 -11.04
C ALA A 305 38.68 18.06 -10.71
N TYR A 306 37.64 18.06 -9.89
CA TYR A 306 36.99 19.30 -9.42
C TYR A 306 37.90 20.13 -8.51
N VAL A 307 38.56 19.50 -7.53
CA VAL A 307 39.50 20.19 -6.64
C VAL A 307 40.67 20.79 -7.41
N SER A 308 41.19 20.06 -8.41
CA SER A 308 42.22 20.56 -9.30
C SER A 308 41.74 21.77 -10.12
N ARG A 309 40.52 21.73 -10.68
CA ARG A 309 39.93 22.89 -11.38
C ARG A 309 39.82 24.11 -10.46
N LEU A 310 39.37 23.93 -9.21
CA LEU A 310 39.31 25.03 -8.25
C LEU A 310 40.68 25.62 -7.96
N GLY A 311 41.71 24.80 -7.78
CA GLY A 311 43.07 25.27 -7.54
C GLY A 311 43.71 25.99 -8.74
N THR A 312 43.20 25.77 -9.96
CA THR A 312 43.66 26.48 -11.16
C THR A 312 42.94 27.81 -11.42
N GLN A 313 41.86 28.11 -10.68
CA GLN A 313 41.14 29.36 -10.86
C GLN A 313 41.85 30.49 -10.09
N PRO A 314 42.11 31.63 -10.75
CA PRO A 314 42.65 32.80 -10.07
C PRO A 314 41.74 33.27 -8.94
N GLY A 315 42.35 33.74 -7.85
CA GLY A 315 41.61 34.20 -6.68
C GLY A 315 40.94 33.12 -5.81
N ILE A 316 41.20 31.82 -6.02
CA ILE A 316 40.71 30.72 -5.17
C ILE A 316 41.89 29.93 -4.61
N ILE A 317 41.93 29.76 -3.29
CA ILE A 317 42.94 28.96 -2.59
C ILE A 317 42.21 27.88 -1.78
N VAL A 318 42.40 26.62 -2.13
CA VAL A 318 41.85 25.48 -1.38
C VAL A 318 42.74 25.21 -0.17
N ALA A 319 42.18 25.29 1.04
CA ALA A 319 42.92 25.07 2.29
C ALA A 319 42.77 23.63 2.81
N GLN A 320 41.56 23.07 2.74
CA GLN A 320 41.29 21.71 3.22
C GLN A 320 40.21 21.01 2.40
N GLN A 321 40.36 19.70 2.22
CA GLN A 321 39.35 18.82 1.64
C GLN A 321 39.13 17.58 2.53
N THR A 322 37.89 17.10 2.67
CA THR A 322 37.55 15.90 3.44
C THR A 322 36.35 15.18 2.82
N VAL A 323 36.33 13.84 2.85
CA VAL A 323 35.20 13.03 2.39
C VAL A 323 34.61 12.27 3.59
N ARG A 324 33.30 12.40 3.83
CA ARG A 324 32.59 11.71 4.94
C ARG A 324 31.22 11.24 4.45
N ASP A 325 30.87 9.97 4.70
CA ASP A 325 29.56 9.39 4.38
C ASP A 325 29.08 9.62 2.94
N GLY A 326 30.02 9.64 1.98
CA GLY A 326 29.73 9.94 0.59
C GLY A 326 29.53 11.44 0.26
N HIS A 327 29.61 12.34 1.23
CA HIS A 327 29.62 13.78 1.02
C HIS A 327 31.05 14.34 0.97
N PHE A 328 31.24 15.37 0.15
CA PHE A 328 32.52 16.04 -0.07
C PHE A 328 32.52 17.41 0.61
N TYR A 329 33.51 17.67 1.46
CA TYR A 329 33.65 18.92 2.19
C TYR A 329 34.92 19.64 1.74
N ILE A 330 34.81 20.92 1.38
CA ILE A 330 35.93 21.76 0.96
C ILE A 330 35.90 23.12 1.65
N SER A 331 37.07 23.61 2.05
CA SER A 331 37.22 24.95 2.61
C SER A 331 38.46 25.66 2.08
N GLY A 332 38.42 26.99 2.08
CA GLY A 332 39.51 27.79 1.51
C GLY A 332 39.27 29.29 1.55
N LEU A 333 40.17 30.02 0.90
CA LEU A 333 40.11 31.46 0.68
C LEU A 333 39.62 31.76 -0.74
N ARG A 334 38.84 32.82 -0.92
CA ARG A 334 38.32 33.25 -2.23
C ARG A 334 38.26 34.79 -2.35
N ASP A 335 38.59 35.35 -3.50
CA ASP A 335 38.27 36.76 -3.80
C ASP A 335 36.77 36.92 -4.15
N PRO A 336 36.05 37.91 -3.59
CA PRO A 336 34.64 38.15 -3.89
C PRO A 336 34.30 38.32 -5.38
N LEU A 337 35.26 38.81 -6.19
CA LEU A 337 35.12 39.01 -7.63
C LEU A 337 35.56 37.77 -8.45
N GLY A 338 36.02 36.71 -7.77
CA GLY A 338 36.42 35.42 -8.34
C GLY A 338 35.26 34.55 -8.77
N ALA A 339 35.54 33.56 -9.62
CA ALA A 339 34.58 32.58 -10.10
C ALA A 339 33.86 31.88 -8.93
N ASP A 340 32.58 31.56 -9.12
CA ASP A 340 31.81 30.90 -8.07
C ASP A 340 32.09 29.39 -8.03
N PRO A 341 32.56 28.82 -6.91
CA PRO A 341 32.87 27.40 -6.80
C PRO A 341 31.71 26.49 -7.18
N GLN A 342 30.46 26.88 -6.91
CA GLN A 342 29.29 26.09 -7.31
C GLN A 342 29.11 26.07 -8.83
N SER A 343 29.36 27.20 -9.53
CA SER A 343 29.31 27.24 -11.00
C SER A 343 30.35 26.31 -11.64
N LEU A 344 31.48 26.09 -10.99
CA LEU A 344 32.58 25.23 -11.47
C LEU A 344 32.33 23.72 -11.27
N LEU A 345 31.24 23.34 -10.59
CA LEU A 345 30.74 21.97 -10.53
C LEU A 345 30.09 21.53 -11.86
N SER A 346 29.62 22.49 -12.66
CA SER A 346 29.03 22.18 -13.96
C SER A 346 30.09 21.55 -14.88
N GLY A 347 29.83 20.31 -15.34
CA GLY A 347 30.74 19.57 -16.21
C GLY A 347 31.84 18.74 -15.53
N THR A 348 31.84 18.54 -14.20
CA THR A 348 32.73 17.57 -13.50
C THR A 348 32.06 16.22 -13.20
N GLN A 349 30.78 16.03 -13.56
CA GLN A 349 29.97 14.84 -13.23
C GLN A 349 29.93 14.51 -11.71
N VAL A 350 30.23 15.49 -10.86
CA VAL A 350 30.06 15.42 -9.42
C VAL A 350 28.67 15.94 -9.08
N ASP A 351 27.91 15.19 -8.30
CA ASP A 351 26.58 15.60 -7.83
C ASP A 351 26.69 16.83 -6.91
N PRO A 352 26.11 17.99 -7.29
CA PRO A 352 26.17 19.20 -6.49
C PRO A 352 25.57 19.05 -5.09
N ALA A 353 24.55 18.20 -4.91
CA ALA A 353 23.89 18.00 -3.61
C ALA A 353 24.81 17.35 -2.56
N ARG A 354 25.89 16.70 -3.02
CA ARG A 354 26.86 16.01 -2.15
C ARG A 354 28.05 16.88 -1.77
N VAL A 355 28.18 18.09 -2.31
CA VAL A 355 29.34 18.97 -2.10
C VAL A 355 28.99 20.12 -1.16
N HIS A 356 29.72 20.22 -0.05
CA HIS A 356 29.59 21.26 0.95
C HIS A 356 30.85 22.13 0.98
N SER A 357 30.71 23.43 0.74
CA SER A 357 31.86 24.34 0.63
C SER A 357 31.80 25.51 1.62
N ARG A 358 32.93 25.85 2.24
CA ARG A 358 33.06 26.99 3.16
C ARG A 358 34.23 27.91 2.76
N TRP A 359 33.91 29.13 2.31
CA TRP A 359 34.91 30.07 1.80
C TRP A 359 35.04 31.31 2.70
N GLN A 360 36.28 31.71 2.98
CA GLN A 360 36.60 32.99 3.62
C GLN A 360 37.10 33.98 2.57
N PHE A 361 36.62 35.23 2.62
CA PHE A 361 36.97 36.22 1.61
C PHE A 361 38.32 36.87 1.88
N TYR A 362 39.15 36.96 0.85
CA TYR A 362 40.39 37.76 0.85
C TYR A 362 40.43 38.64 -0.40
N GLN A 363 41.37 39.58 -0.46
CA GLN A 363 41.57 40.42 -1.65
C GLN A 363 42.78 39.90 -2.43
N SER A 364 42.54 39.38 -3.64
CA SER A 364 43.62 38.98 -4.56
C SER A 364 44.29 40.22 -5.14
N LEU A 365 45.63 40.20 -5.20
CA LEU A 365 46.46 41.24 -5.81
C LEU A 365 46.81 40.92 -7.28
N GLU A 366 46.23 39.86 -7.84
CA GLU A 366 46.40 39.55 -9.26
C GLU A 366 45.79 40.67 -10.13
N PRO A 367 46.43 41.04 -11.26
CA PRO A 367 46.03 42.21 -12.06
C PRO A 367 44.58 42.22 -12.52
N GLU A 368 44.00 41.05 -12.78
CA GLU A 368 42.61 40.93 -13.24
C GLU A 368 41.58 41.36 -12.19
N PHE A 369 41.82 41.04 -10.91
CA PHE A 369 40.93 41.44 -9.82
C PHE A 369 41.10 42.91 -9.47
N VAL A 370 42.33 43.41 -9.55
CA VAL A 370 42.63 44.83 -9.37
C VAL A 370 41.99 45.66 -10.49
N LEU A 371 42.07 45.22 -11.76
CA LEU A 371 41.40 45.87 -12.89
C LEU A 371 39.88 45.94 -12.69
N LYS A 372 39.24 44.81 -12.34
CA LYS A 372 37.79 44.77 -12.10
C LYS A 372 37.38 45.76 -11.01
N ARG A 373 38.17 45.83 -9.93
CA ARG A 373 37.90 46.72 -8.80
C ARG A 373 38.14 48.19 -9.12
N LEU A 374 39.20 48.51 -9.86
CA LEU A 374 39.47 49.87 -10.38
C LEU A 374 38.37 50.34 -11.33
N THR A 375 37.89 49.46 -12.19
CA THR A 375 36.78 49.77 -13.11
C THR A 375 35.53 50.14 -12.33
N ALA A 376 35.19 49.35 -11.29
CA ALA A 376 34.02 49.62 -10.45
C ALA A 376 34.17 50.89 -9.59
N SER A 377 35.37 51.20 -9.09
CA SER A 377 35.59 52.35 -8.20
C SER A 377 35.77 53.68 -8.93
N LEU A 378 36.49 53.67 -10.07
CA LEU A 378 36.76 54.88 -10.84
C LEU A 378 35.65 55.24 -11.82
N ALA A 379 34.80 54.26 -12.20
CA ALA A 379 33.73 54.41 -13.18
C ALA A 379 34.21 55.19 -14.43
N PRO A 380 35.11 54.60 -15.24
CA PRO A 380 35.66 55.28 -16.42
C PRO A 380 34.53 55.70 -17.37
N PRO A 381 34.59 56.92 -17.94
CA PRO A 381 33.69 57.30 -19.02
C PRO A 381 33.91 56.39 -20.24
N ASP A 382 32.93 56.29 -21.13
CA ASP A 382 32.97 55.41 -22.31
C ASP A 382 34.16 55.68 -23.24
N THR A 383 34.72 56.89 -23.14
CA THR A 383 35.92 57.36 -23.86
C THR A 383 37.23 56.89 -23.24
N VAL A 384 37.24 56.28 -22.04
CA VAL A 384 38.44 55.74 -21.37
C VAL A 384 38.36 54.22 -21.25
N ARG A 385 39.41 53.55 -21.72
CA ARG A 385 39.57 52.10 -21.63
C ARG A 385 40.65 51.74 -20.61
N LEU A 386 40.31 50.85 -19.68
CA LEU A 386 41.27 50.23 -18.77
C LEU A 386 41.64 48.83 -19.30
N SER A 387 42.93 48.52 -19.35
CA SER A 387 43.43 47.23 -19.85
C SER A 387 44.66 46.76 -19.09
N ILE A 388 44.97 45.47 -19.14
CA ILE A 388 46.19 44.90 -18.52
C ILE A 388 47.25 44.72 -19.61
N VAL A 389 48.43 45.30 -19.39
CA VAL A 389 49.58 45.21 -20.30
C VAL A 389 50.82 44.85 -19.46
N LYS A 390 51.39 43.66 -19.70
CA LYS A 390 52.61 43.18 -19.01
C LYS A 390 52.58 43.38 -17.49
N ASP A 391 51.51 42.88 -16.85
CA ASP A 391 51.32 42.91 -15.39
C ASP A 391 51.05 44.30 -14.77
N ARG A 392 50.79 45.31 -15.63
CA ARG A 392 50.37 46.67 -15.24
C ARG A 392 49.00 46.97 -15.79
N ILE A 393 48.28 47.87 -15.13
CA ILE A 393 46.97 48.36 -15.58
C ILE A 393 47.19 49.70 -16.29
N VAL A 394 46.70 49.85 -17.52
CA VAL A 394 46.87 51.05 -18.34
C VAL A 394 45.50 51.65 -18.68
N ALA A 395 45.35 52.95 -18.47
CA ALA A 395 44.20 53.74 -18.89
C ALA A 395 44.53 54.57 -20.15
N GLU A 396 43.71 54.45 -21.19
CA GLU A 396 43.86 55.17 -22.46
C GLU A 396 42.52 55.81 -22.87
N GLY A 397 42.51 57.07 -23.33
CA GLY A 397 41.27 57.70 -23.78
C GLY A 397 41.17 59.21 -23.57
N GLU A 398 39.94 59.73 -23.58
CA GLU A 398 39.65 61.14 -23.30
C GLU A 398 38.77 61.25 -22.05
N ALA A 399 39.12 62.12 -21.10
CA ALA A 399 38.32 62.32 -19.89
C ALA A 399 38.43 63.76 -19.38
N ALA A 400 37.39 64.18 -18.66
CA ALA A 400 37.42 65.44 -17.94
C ALA A 400 38.47 65.40 -16.82
N ASP A 401 39.06 66.54 -16.51
CA ASP A 401 40.12 66.71 -15.51
C ASP A 401 39.76 66.12 -14.12
N THR A 402 38.49 66.23 -13.73
CA THR A 402 37.98 65.68 -12.45
C THR A 402 38.04 64.15 -12.35
N TRP A 403 37.99 63.44 -13.49
CA TRP A 403 38.16 61.99 -13.52
C TRP A 403 39.65 61.61 -13.47
N ILE A 404 40.48 62.36 -14.21
CA ILE A 404 41.94 62.17 -14.25
C ILE A 404 42.55 62.28 -12.85
N ASP A 405 42.07 63.23 -12.03
CA ASP A 405 42.54 63.39 -10.65
C ASP A 405 42.19 62.20 -9.73
N ARG A 406 40.97 61.65 -9.85
CA ARG A 406 40.57 60.45 -9.09
C ARG A 406 41.39 59.23 -9.50
N ALA A 407 41.66 59.07 -10.79
CA ALA A 407 42.51 58.00 -11.30
C ALA A 407 43.95 58.10 -10.77
N ARG A 408 44.51 59.31 -10.68
CA ARG A 408 45.84 59.58 -10.11
C ARG A 408 45.91 59.28 -8.60
N ALA A 409 44.81 59.49 -7.86
CA ALA A 409 44.74 59.11 -6.45
C ALA A 409 44.74 57.59 -6.26
N ALA A 410 43.98 56.85 -7.08
CA ALA A 410 43.94 55.39 -7.02
C ALA A 410 45.29 54.73 -7.38
N ALA A 411 46.02 55.29 -8.36
CA ALA A 411 47.35 54.80 -8.74
C ALA A 411 48.36 54.85 -7.58
N ARG A 412 48.28 55.90 -6.74
CA ARG A 412 49.16 56.06 -5.57
C ARG A 412 48.88 55.03 -4.47
N GLN A 413 47.62 54.64 -4.28
CA GLN A 413 47.24 53.65 -3.25
C GLN A 413 47.68 52.23 -3.61
N LEU A 414 47.67 51.87 -4.89
CA LEU A 414 48.05 50.53 -5.38
C LEU A 414 49.55 50.25 -5.34
N SER A 415 50.38 51.30 -5.32
CA SER A 415 51.84 51.21 -5.33
C SER A 415 52.43 50.52 -4.08
N ALA A 416 51.62 50.24 -3.06
CA ALA A 416 52.00 49.52 -1.84
C ALA A 416 51.76 48.00 -1.93
N GLY A 417 52.26 47.37 -3.01
CA GLY A 417 52.27 45.90 -3.17
C GLY A 417 51.31 45.32 -4.22
N GLY A 418 50.60 46.15 -5.00
CA GLY A 418 49.79 45.73 -6.14
C GLY A 418 50.41 46.07 -7.51
N PRO A 419 49.73 45.72 -8.62
CA PRO A 419 50.17 46.06 -9.97
C PRO A 419 50.14 47.57 -10.22
N GLU A 420 51.10 48.06 -11.00
CA GLU A 420 51.24 49.48 -11.34
C GLU A 420 50.04 49.97 -12.19
N PHE A 421 49.47 51.14 -11.87
CA PHE A 421 48.35 51.75 -12.62
C PHE A 421 48.82 53.01 -13.38
N ASP A 422 49.00 52.89 -14.70
CA ASP A 422 49.47 53.94 -15.61
C ASP A 422 48.30 54.67 -16.28
N ILE A 423 48.24 56.00 -16.09
CA ILE A 423 47.19 56.88 -16.63
C ILE A 423 47.73 57.89 -17.64
N SER A 424 48.98 57.73 -18.09
CA SER A 424 49.70 58.70 -18.93
C SER A 424 49.09 58.92 -20.32
N LYS A 425 48.19 58.04 -20.77
CA LYS A 425 47.60 58.06 -22.11
C LYS A 425 46.17 58.64 -22.15
N VAL A 426 45.72 59.33 -21.10
CA VAL A 426 44.41 59.98 -21.05
C VAL A 426 44.53 61.48 -21.39
N ARG A 427 43.70 61.99 -22.32
CA ARG A 427 43.68 63.39 -22.82
C ARG A 427 42.47 64.18 -22.33
N ASP A 428 42.59 65.50 -22.24
CA ASP A 428 41.54 66.44 -21.79
C ASP A 428 40.86 67.18 -22.96
N VAL A 429 39.53 67.38 -22.92
CA VAL A 429 38.71 68.05 -23.96
C VAL A 429 37.56 68.86 -23.34
N SER A 430 37.46 70.16 -23.70
CA SER A 430 36.56 71.15 -23.08
C SER A 430 35.09 71.15 -23.60
N PRO A 431 34.11 71.72 -22.84
CA PRO A 431 32.66 71.51 -23.07
C PRO A 431 31.98 72.39 -24.15
N GLU A 432 32.53 73.56 -24.50
CA GLU A 432 31.82 74.56 -25.31
C GLU A 432 31.71 74.20 -26.80
N ALA A 433 32.74 73.56 -27.36
CA ALA A 433 32.76 73.12 -28.77
C ALA A 433 31.72 72.00 -29.05
N ARG A 434 31.52 71.11 -28.06
CA ARG A 434 30.52 70.02 -28.15
C ARG A 434 29.09 70.55 -28.17
N ALA A 435 28.79 71.62 -27.42
CA ALA A 435 27.44 72.17 -27.32
C ALA A 435 26.91 72.77 -28.64
N ALA A 436 27.80 73.33 -29.48
CA ALA A 436 27.42 73.90 -30.77
C ALA A 436 27.07 72.83 -31.82
N GLU A 437 27.81 71.72 -31.85
CA GLU A 437 27.52 70.58 -32.73
C GLU A 437 26.19 69.91 -32.37
N HIS A 438 25.92 69.74 -31.08
CA HIS A 438 24.68 69.17 -30.58
C HIS A 438 23.44 70.02 -30.91
N TRP A 439 23.55 71.35 -30.87
CA TRP A 439 22.46 72.26 -31.27
C TRP A 439 22.09 72.12 -32.75
N GLN A 440 23.08 72.09 -33.64
CA GLN A 440 22.84 71.96 -35.07
C GLN A 440 22.22 70.60 -35.45
N ALA A 441 22.57 69.54 -34.71
CA ALA A 441 21.96 68.23 -34.87
C ALA A 441 20.46 68.23 -34.48
N TYR A 442 20.10 68.95 -33.43
CA TYR A 442 18.70 69.10 -33.01
C TYR A 442 17.86 69.87 -34.02
N VAL A 443 18.37 70.98 -34.57
CA VAL A 443 17.63 71.78 -35.57
C VAL A 443 17.41 70.97 -36.85
N SER A 444 18.44 70.27 -37.35
CA SER A 444 18.29 69.37 -38.51
C SER A 444 17.26 68.26 -38.25
N ARG A 445 17.16 67.75 -37.02
CA ARG A 445 16.17 66.73 -36.64
C ARG A 445 14.75 67.28 -36.65
N LEU A 446 14.55 68.54 -36.26
CA LEU A 446 13.25 69.21 -36.30
C LEU A 446 12.78 69.48 -37.71
N GLU A 447 13.65 70.01 -38.58
CA GLU A 447 13.32 70.28 -39.98
C GLU A 447 13.00 69.01 -40.77
N ALA A 448 13.55 67.87 -40.36
CA ALA A 448 13.25 66.57 -40.94
C ALA A 448 11.90 65.97 -40.47
N GLN A 449 11.22 66.55 -39.47
CA GLN A 449 9.93 66.02 -39.02
C GLN A 449 8.78 66.52 -39.90
N PRO A 450 7.95 65.62 -40.45
CA PRO A 450 6.71 66.00 -41.10
C PRO A 450 5.83 66.87 -40.19
N GLY A 451 5.13 67.84 -40.78
CA GLY A 451 4.25 68.74 -40.05
C GLY A 451 4.96 69.79 -39.19
N ILE A 452 6.29 69.89 -39.20
CA ILE A 452 7.06 70.97 -38.54
C ILE A 452 7.77 71.82 -39.60
N ILE A 453 7.60 73.13 -39.53
CA ILE A 453 8.29 74.10 -40.39
C ILE A 453 9.04 75.05 -39.48
N VAL A 454 10.36 74.97 -39.46
CA VAL A 454 11.21 75.93 -38.73
C VAL A 454 11.27 77.24 -39.51
N ALA A 455 10.93 78.36 -38.86
CA ALA A 455 10.95 79.69 -39.47
C ALA A 455 12.21 80.48 -39.08
N GLU A 456 12.68 80.37 -37.83
CA GLU A 456 13.85 81.10 -37.33
C GLU A 456 14.60 80.30 -36.26
N GLN A 457 15.94 80.43 -36.22
CA GLN A 457 16.79 79.94 -35.14
C GLN A 457 17.88 80.95 -34.73
N LYS A 458 18.21 81.04 -33.44
CA LYS A 458 19.22 81.97 -32.90
C LYS A 458 19.90 81.42 -31.65
N VAL A 459 21.21 81.66 -31.52
CA VAL A 459 22.00 81.34 -30.31
C VAL A 459 22.48 82.64 -29.67
N ARG A 460 22.26 82.81 -28.36
CA ARG A 460 22.68 84.02 -27.62
C ARG A 460 23.03 83.67 -26.17
N ASP A 461 24.22 84.07 -25.71
CA ASP A 461 24.67 83.92 -24.31
C ASP A 461 24.55 82.46 -23.79
N GLY A 462 24.84 81.49 -24.65
CA GLY A 462 24.68 80.06 -24.35
C GLY A 462 23.23 79.55 -24.35
N GLN A 463 22.23 80.38 -24.66
CA GLN A 463 20.83 80.00 -24.81
C GLN A 463 20.46 79.81 -26.29
N PHE A 464 19.51 78.93 -26.57
CA PHE A 464 19.07 78.56 -27.91
C PHE A 464 17.60 78.94 -28.12
N TYR A 465 17.28 79.60 -29.23
CA TYR A 465 15.93 80.07 -29.58
C TYR A 465 15.51 79.50 -30.93
N ILE A 466 14.27 79.01 -31.03
CA ILE A 466 13.69 78.45 -32.27
C ILE A 466 12.20 78.76 -32.40
N SER A 467 11.73 79.08 -33.61
CA SER A 467 10.31 79.34 -33.87
C SER A 467 9.84 78.77 -35.22
N GLY A 468 8.52 78.55 -35.37
CA GLY A 468 7.98 77.98 -36.60
C GLY A 468 6.48 77.63 -36.58
N LEU A 469 6.05 76.86 -37.58
CA LEU A 469 4.70 76.30 -37.70
C LEU A 469 4.71 74.80 -37.36
N ARG A 470 3.65 74.29 -36.73
CA ARG A 470 3.50 72.88 -36.34
C ARG A 470 2.08 72.36 -36.56
N ASP A 471 1.90 71.13 -37.04
CA ASP A 471 0.62 70.41 -36.97
C ASP A 471 0.38 69.91 -35.52
N PRO A 472 -0.82 70.09 -34.93
CA PRO A 472 -1.12 69.58 -33.58
C PRO A 472 -0.84 68.09 -33.37
N LEU A 473 -0.95 67.28 -34.43
CA LEU A 473 -0.68 65.83 -34.42
C LEU A 473 0.78 65.48 -34.80
N GLY A 474 1.61 66.48 -35.08
CA GLY A 474 3.04 66.37 -35.35
C GLY A 474 3.85 65.99 -34.12
N ALA A 475 5.12 65.66 -34.30
CA ALA A 475 6.03 65.42 -33.19
C ALA A 475 6.12 66.67 -32.29
N ASP A 476 6.21 66.49 -30.97
CA ASP A 476 6.42 67.61 -30.05
C ASP A 476 7.90 68.03 -30.09
N PRO A 477 8.23 69.29 -30.43
CA PRO A 477 9.60 69.78 -30.48
C PRO A 477 10.38 69.53 -29.18
N GLN A 478 9.74 69.61 -28.02
CA GLN A 478 10.42 69.31 -26.75
C GLN A 478 10.81 67.84 -26.62
N SER A 479 9.97 66.92 -27.08
CA SER A 479 10.29 65.48 -27.08
C SER A 479 11.54 65.15 -27.92
N LEU A 480 11.83 65.93 -28.96
CA LEU A 480 12.93 65.71 -29.90
C LEU A 480 14.29 66.20 -29.40
N LEU A 481 14.31 66.94 -28.28
CA LEU A 481 15.53 67.28 -27.53
C LEU A 481 16.12 66.05 -26.83
N SER A 482 15.31 65.02 -26.57
CA SER A 482 15.81 63.78 -25.98
C SER A 482 16.80 63.09 -26.94
N GLY A 483 18.00 62.82 -26.43
CA GLY A 483 19.08 62.16 -27.17
C GLY A 483 19.98 63.08 -28.01
N THR A 484 19.76 64.39 -28.04
CA THR A 484 20.64 65.33 -28.78
C THR A 484 21.72 65.97 -27.92
N HIS A 485 21.84 65.60 -26.64
CA HIS A 485 22.78 66.18 -25.65
C HIS A 485 22.69 67.71 -25.49
N VAL A 486 21.61 68.33 -25.99
CA VAL A 486 21.25 69.72 -25.74
C VAL A 486 20.45 69.80 -24.44
N ASP A 487 20.86 70.67 -23.53
CA ASP A 487 20.13 70.92 -22.28
C ASP A 487 18.78 71.60 -22.59
N PRO A 488 17.63 70.95 -22.28
CA PRO A 488 16.31 71.51 -22.55
C PRO A 488 16.04 72.84 -21.83
N ALA A 489 16.67 73.07 -20.67
CA ALA A 489 16.51 74.32 -19.92
C ALA A 489 17.09 75.53 -20.67
N ARG A 490 17.97 75.27 -21.64
CA ARG A 490 18.61 76.29 -22.47
C ARG A 490 17.89 76.56 -23.79
N VAL A 491 16.75 75.89 -24.05
CA VAL A 491 16.03 75.96 -25.31
C VAL A 491 14.69 76.66 -25.14
N HIS A 492 14.49 77.73 -25.89
CA HIS A 492 13.24 78.49 -25.95
C HIS A 492 12.59 78.28 -27.31
N SER A 493 11.35 77.77 -27.32
CA SER A 493 10.63 77.46 -28.56
C SER A 493 9.26 78.13 -28.68
N GLN A 494 8.87 78.56 -29.89
CA GLN A 494 7.56 79.18 -30.17
C GLN A 494 6.95 78.61 -31.46
N TRP A 495 5.77 77.98 -31.34
CA TRP A 495 5.12 77.28 -32.46
C TRP A 495 3.68 77.74 -32.69
N GLN A 496 3.34 78.07 -33.93
CA GLN A 496 1.96 78.33 -34.34
C GLN A 496 1.34 77.10 -35.01
N PHE A 497 0.08 76.79 -34.67
CA PHE A 497 -0.58 75.60 -35.20
C PHE A 497 -1.18 75.81 -36.58
N TYR A 498 -0.94 74.86 -37.48
CA TYR A 498 -1.60 74.77 -38.79
C TYR A 498 -2.08 73.33 -39.03
N GLN A 499 -2.94 73.13 -40.02
CA GLN A 499 -3.35 71.79 -40.43
C GLN A 499 -2.52 71.37 -41.64
N SER A 500 -1.58 70.44 -41.45
CA SER A 500 -0.80 69.86 -42.54
C SER A 500 -1.72 69.04 -43.44
N LEU A 501 -1.62 69.25 -44.75
CA LEU A 501 -2.36 68.49 -45.76
C LEU A 501 -1.62 67.22 -46.21
N GLU A 502 -0.48 66.91 -45.60
CA GLU A 502 0.24 65.66 -45.87
C GLU A 502 -0.63 64.44 -45.50
N PRO A 503 -0.58 63.36 -46.29
CA PRO A 503 -1.46 62.20 -46.11
C PRO A 503 -1.42 61.56 -44.72
N GLU A 504 -0.27 61.58 -44.04
CA GLU A 504 -0.12 61.02 -42.71
C GLU A 504 -0.89 61.78 -41.63
N PHE A 505 -0.96 63.11 -41.70
CA PHE A 505 -1.72 63.93 -40.75
C PHE A 505 -3.21 63.85 -41.04
N VAL A 506 -3.58 63.82 -42.32
CA VAL A 506 -4.97 63.63 -42.74
C VAL A 506 -5.47 62.23 -42.33
N LEU A 507 -4.65 61.18 -42.51
CA LEU A 507 -4.96 59.83 -42.04
C LEU A 507 -5.17 59.81 -40.52
N LYS A 508 -4.25 60.37 -39.72
CA LYS A 508 -4.40 60.43 -38.26
C LYS A 508 -5.70 61.14 -37.83
N ARG A 509 -6.06 62.26 -38.48
CA ARG A 509 -7.33 62.96 -38.22
C ARG A 509 -8.56 62.16 -38.64
N LEU A 510 -8.52 61.49 -39.80
CA LEU A 510 -9.61 60.62 -40.26
C LEU A 510 -9.80 59.44 -39.30
N THR A 511 -8.74 58.79 -38.84
CA THR A 511 -8.81 57.71 -37.86
C THR A 511 -9.46 58.18 -36.57
N ALA A 512 -9.05 59.34 -36.03
CA ALA A 512 -9.60 59.89 -34.80
C ALA A 512 -11.07 60.33 -34.93
N SER A 513 -11.47 60.90 -36.07
CA SER A 513 -12.82 61.42 -36.29
C SER A 513 -13.83 60.36 -36.72
N LEU A 514 -13.45 59.41 -37.58
CA LEU A 514 -14.32 58.35 -38.06
C LEU A 514 -14.40 57.17 -37.09
N ALA A 515 -13.38 56.96 -36.26
CA ALA A 515 -13.24 55.81 -35.35
C ALA A 515 -13.55 54.49 -36.08
N PRO A 516 -12.68 54.05 -37.02
CA PRO A 516 -12.90 52.83 -37.79
C PRO A 516 -13.03 51.61 -36.86
N PRO A 517 -13.96 50.67 -37.15
CA PRO A 517 -13.97 49.38 -36.46
C PRO A 517 -12.70 48.60 -36.79
N ASP A 518 -12.33 47.63 -35.95
CA ASP A 518 -11.11 46.83 -36.11
C ASP A 518 -11.05 46.05 -37.45
N THR A 519 -12.21 45.84 -38.07
CA THR A 519 -12.41 45.22 -39.37
C THR A 519 -12.14 46.15 -40.55
N VAL A 520 -11.93 47.45 -40.34
CA VAL A 520 -11.56 48.43 -41.37
C VAL A 520 -10.15 48.95 -41.12
N ARG A 521 -9.28 48.77 -42.11
CA ARG A 521 -7.95 49.35 -42.12
C ARG A 521 -7.94 50.62 -42.98
N LEU A 522 -7.42 51.70 -42.41
CA LEU A 522 -7.08 52.91 -43.14
C LEU A 522 -5.57 52.91 -43.43
N SER A 523 -5.20 53.13 -44.69
CA SER A 523 -3.79 53.15 -45.11
C SER A 523 -3.54 54.22 -46.17
N ILE A 524 -2.27 54.61 -46.35
CA ILE A 524 -1.88 55.54 -47.41
C ILE A 524 -1.31 54.74 -48.58
N VAL A 525 -1.89 54.90 -49.76
CA VAL A 525 -1.47 54.26 -51.00
C VAL A 525 -1.34 55.33 -52.09
N LYS A 526 -0.11 55.58 -52.55
CA LYS A 526 0.20 56.57 -53.61
C LYS A 526 -0.46 57.94 -53.36
N ASP A 527 -0.20 58.51 -52.18
CA ASP A 527 -0.68 59.85 -51.78
C ASP A 527 -2.21 59.98 -51.59
N ARG A 528 -2.92 58.84 -51.58
CA ARG A 528 -4.35 58.74 -51.27
C ARG A 528 -4.55 57.92 -50.01
N ILE A 529 -5.63 58.18 -49.29
CA ILE A 529 -6.04 57.41 -48.12
C ILE A 529 -7.06 56.38 -48.58
N VAL A 530 -6.81 55.10 -48.32
CA VAL A 530 -7.67 53.99 -48.72
C VAL A 530 -8.22 53.31 -47.46
N ALA A 531 -9.54 53.15 -47.41
CA ALA A 531 -10.22 52.31 -46.44
C ALA A 531 -10.53 50.94 -47.07
N GLU A 532 -10.10 49.86 -46.41
CA GLU A 532 -10.37 48.49 -46.83
C GLU A 532 -10.89 47.65 -45.66
N GLY A 533 -11.85 46.77 -45.93
CA GLY A 533 -12.39 45.85 -44.93
C GLY A 533 -13.91 45.89 -44.82
N GLU A 534 -14.44 45.65 -43.64
CA GLU A 534 -15.86 45.39 -43.42
C GLU A 534 -16.44 46.33 -42.37
N ALA A 535 -17.53 47.04 -42.67
CA ALA A 535 -18.15 47.98 -41.73
C ALA A 535 -19.66 48.08 -41.91
N ALA A 536 -20.35 48.54 -40.86
CA ALA A 536 -21.77 48.83 -40.92
C ALA A 536 -22.08 50.06 -41.79
N ASP A 537 -23.27 50.06 -42.39
CA ASP A 537 -23.85 51.16 -43.19
C ASP A 537 -23.67 52.56 -42.58
N THR A 538 -23.95 52.71 -41.29
CA THR A 538 -23.83 53.95 -40.52
C THR A 538 -22.39 54.49 -40.45
N TRP A 539 -21.39 53.61 -40.49
CA TRP A 539 -19.99 54.01 -40.55
C TRP A 539 -19.59 54.38 -41.98
N ILE A 540 -20.02 53.60 -42.97
CA ILE A 540 -19.76 53.84 -44.40
C ILE A 540 -20.29 55.22 -44.83
N ASP A 541 -21.47 55.63 -44.34
CA ASP A 541 -22.04 56.94 -44.66
C ASP A 541 -21.25 58.11 -44.06
N ARG A 542 -20.76 57.97 -42.82
CA ARG A 542 -19.86 58.97 -42.21
C ARG A 542 -18.53 59.07 -42.96
N ALA A 543 -17.96 57.93 -43.36
CA ALA A 543 -16.73 57.88 -44.16
C ALA A 543 -16.91 58.56 -45.53
N ARG A 544 -18.06 58.35 -46.19
CA ARG A 544 -18.40 58.99 -47.47
C ARG A 544 -18.55 60.51 -47.33
N ALA A 545 -19.13 60.99 -46.23
CA ALA A 545 -19.22 62.42 -45.94
C ALA A 545 -17.83 63.06 -45.74
N ALA A 546 -16.94 62.39 -45.01
CA ALA A 546 -15.55 62.85 -44.81
C ALA A 546 -14.75 62.87 -46.12
N ALA A 547 -14.94 61.89 -47.00
CA ALA A 547 -14.28 61.86 -48.31
C ALA A 547 -14.64 63.06 -49.20
N ARG A 548 -15.91 63.50 -49.16
CA ARG A 548 -16.35 64.70 -49.90
C ARG A 548 -15.70 65.98 -49.37
N GLN A 549 -15.55 66.11 -48.06
CA GLN A 549 -14.93 67.29 -47.45
C GLN A 549 -13.43 67.43 -47.81
N LEU A 550 -12.71 66.32 -47.90
CA LEU A 550 -11.28 66.31 -48.23
C LEU A 550 -10.96 66.59 -49.70
N SER A 551 -11.91 66.32 -50.61
CA SER A 551 -11.73 66.57 -52.05
C SER A 551 -11.52 68.05 -52.42
N ALA A 552 -11.70 68.98 -51.49
CA ALA A 552 -11.49 70.42 -51.64
C ALA A 552 -10.06 70.89 -51.25
N GLY A 553 -9.03 70.11 -51.60
CA GLY A 553 -7.61 70.50 -51.45
C GLY A 553 -6.74 69.58 -50.59
N GLY A 554 -7.25 68.44 -50.11
CA GLY A 554 -6.48 67.41 -49.40
C GLY A 554 -6.29 66.12 -50.23
N PRO A 555 -5.63 65.09 -49.66
CA PRO A 555 -5.46 63.79 -50.30
C PRO A 555 -6.81 63.09 -50.46
N GLU A 556 -6.98 62.38 -51.57
CA GLU A 556 -8.22 61.66 -51.87
C GLU A 556 -8.48 60.53 -50.85
N PHE A 557 -9.70 60.45 -50.32
CA PHE A 557 -10.10 59.39 -49.39
C PHE A 557 -11.03 58.38 -50.10
N ASP A 558 -10.45 57.25 -50.50
CA ASP A 558 -11.11 56.16 -51.22
C ASP A 558 -11.66 55.11 -50.25
N ILE A 559 -12.99 54.95 -50.25
CA ILE A 559 -13.72 53.97 -49.43
C ILE A 559 -14.30 52.83 -50.26
N SER A 560 -13.95 52.72 -51.54
CA SER A 560 -14.53 51.76 -52.48
C SER A 560 -14.26 50.29 -52.13
N LYS A 561 -13.27 50.02 -51.26
CA LYS A 561 -12.89 48.68 -50.81
C LYS A 561 -13.52 48.27 -49.47
N VAL A 562 -14.44 49.07 -48.92
CA VAL A 562 -15.18 48.72 -47.70
C VAL A 562 -16.49 48.00 -48.06
N ARG A 563 -16.70 46.81 -47.51
CA ARG A 563 -17.89 45.97 -47.70
C ARG A 563 -18.86 46.14 -46.53
N ASP A 564 -20.16 46.08 -46.82
CA ASP A 564 -21.23 46.10 -45.83
C ASP A 564 -21.48 44.70 -45.27
N VAL A 565 -21.58 44.56 -43.94
CA VAL A 565 -21.84 43.28 -43.26
C VAL A 565 -23.01 43.44 -42.29
N SER A 566 -24.11 42.71 -42.57
CA SER A 566 -25.34 42.79 -41.79
C SER A 566 -25.14 42.28 -40.35
N PRO A 567 -25.85 42.84 -39.35
CA PRO A 567 -25.84 42.35 -37.96
C PRO A 567 -26.21 40.87 -37.81
N GLU A 568 -27.00 40.34 -38.74
CA GLU A 568 -27.46 38.94 -38.74
C GLU A 568 -26.33 37.95 -39.05
N ALA A 569 -25.41 38.32 -39.94
CA ALA A 569 -24.25 37.48 -40.28
C ALA A 569 -23.31 37.28 -39.08
N ARG A 570 -23.08 38.35 -38.30
CA ARG A 570 -22.27 38.29 -37.05
C ARG A 570 -22.95 37.45 -35.96
N ALA A 571 -24.28 37.55 -35.84
CA ALA A 571 -25.02 36.75 -34.88
C ALA A 571 -24.97 35.24 -35.22
N ALA A 572 -24.99 34.88 -36.51
CA ALA A 572 -24.84 33.50 -36.96
C ALA A 572 -23.43 32.94 -36.69
N GLU A 573 -22.38 33.76 -36.84
CA GLU A 573 -21.00 33.36 -36.54
C GLU A 573 -20.80 33.09 -35.04
N HIS A 574 -21.27 33.98 -34.17
CA HIS A 574 -21.20 33.78 -32.72
C HIS A 574 -22.02 32.57 -32.26
N TRP A 575 -23.18 32.32 -32.88
CA TRP A 575 -23.98 31.14 -32.63
C TRP A 575 -23.23 29.86 -33.00
N GLN A 576 -22.61 29.83 -34.18
CA GLN A 576 -21.83 28.67 -34.62
C GLN A 576 -20.64 28.39 -33.69
N ALA A 577 -19.97 29.44 -33.18
CA ALA A 577 -18.89 29.29 -32.20
C ALA A 577 -19.38 28.68 -30.87
N TYR A 578 -20.57 29.05 -30.41
CA TYR A 578 -21.19 28.45 -29.23
C TYR A 578 -21.54 26.96 -29.46
N VAL A 579 -22.11 26.62 -30.62
CA VAL A 579 -22.44 25.23 -30.97
C VAL A 579 -21.17 24.37 -31.01
N SER A 580 -20.11 24.84 -31.66
CA SER A 580 -18.82 24.12 -31.68
C SER A 580 -18.22 23.97 -30.28
N ARG A 581 -18.41 24.94 -29.37
CA ARG A 581 -17.97 24.82 -27.97
C ARG A 581 -18.74 23.73 -27.22
N LEU A 582 -20.03 23.58 -27.50
CA LEU A 582 -20.87 22.53 -26.91
C LEU A 582 -20.49 21.14 -27.43
N GLU A 583 -20.31 20.99 -28.74
CA GLU A 583 -19.91 19.72 -29.37
C GLU A 583 -18.52 19.25 -28.90
N ALA A 584 -17.65 20.19 -28.51
CA ALA A 584 -16.34 19.88 -27.94
C ALA A 584 -16.39 19.45 -26.46
N GLN A 585 -17.52 19.59 -25.77
CA GLN A 585 -17.63 19.13 -24.37
C GLN A 585 -17.92 17.63 -24.32
N PRO A 586 -17.12 16.87 -23.55
CA PRO A 586 -17.45 15.48 -23.24
C PRO A 586 -18.85 15.35 -22.64
N GLY A 587 -19.57 14.31 -23.03
CA GLY A 587 -20.92 14.04 -22.54
C GLY A 587 -22.01 14.97 -23.09
N ILE A 588 -21.75 15.81 -24.09
CA ILE A 588 -22.77 16.59 -24.82
C ILE A 588 -22.78 16.16 -26.28
N ILE A 589 -23.96 15.78 -26.78
CA ILE A 589 -24.19 15.47 -28.20
C ILE A 589 -25.25 16.42 -28.71
N VAL A 590 -24.87 17.34 -29.60
CA VAL A 590 -25.83 18.19 -30.30
C VAL A 590 -26.51 17.37 -31.39
N ALA A 591 -27.84 17.24 -31.33
CA ALA A 591 -28.62 16.49 -32.31
C ALA A 591 -29.21 17.39 -33.39
N GLU A 592 -29.68 18.58 -33.01
CA GLU A 592 -30.29 19.54 -33.93
C GLU A 592 -29.99 20.97 -33.48
N GLN A 593 -29.74 21.85 -34.44
CA GLN A 593 -29.70 23.29 -34.24
C GLN A 593 -30.49 24.02 -35.33
N LYS A 594 -31.18 25.10 -34.94
CA LYS A 594 -32.06 25.89 -35.81
C LYS A 594 -32.00 27.36 -35.43
N VAL A 595 -31.96 28.22 -36.44
CA VAL A 595 -32.15 29.68 -36.29
C VAL A 595 -33.49 30.07 -36.90
N ARG A 596 -34.35 30.75 -36.14
CA ARG A 596 -35.66 31.22 -36.63
C ARG A 596 -35.99 32.57 -36.02
N ASP A 597 -36.33 33.56 -36.86
CA ASP A 597 -36.77 34.89 -36.43
C ASP A 597 -35.78 35.56 -35.43
N GLY A 598 -34.48 35.35 -35.64
CA GLY A 598 -33.42 35.84 -34.75
C GLY A 598 -33.26 35.07 -33.42
N GLN A 599 -34.04 34.02 -33.18
CA GLN A 599 -33.92 33.12 -32.03
C GLN A 599 -33.13 31.85 -32.39
N PHE A 600 -32.38 31.33 -31.42
CA PHE A 600 -31.53 30.15 -31.57
C PHE A 600 -32.12 28.96 -30.79
N TYR A 601 -32.34 27.85 -31.47
CA TYR A 601 -32.86 26.61 -30.90
C TYR A 601 -31.81 25.53 -31.02
N ILE A 602 -31.56 24.82 -29.91
CA ILE A 602 -30.62 23.70 -29.88
C ILE A 602 -31.19 22.55 -29.06
N SER A 603 -31.00 21.32 -29.54
CA SER A 603 -31.40 20.13 -28.82
C SER A 603 -30.41 19.01 -28.98
N GLY A 604 -30.37 18.12 -27.99
CA GLY A 604 -29.42 17.02 -28.00
C GLY A 604 -29.47 16.13 -26.76
N LEU A 605 -28.44 15.31 -26.62
CA LEU A 605 -28.23 14.43 -25.48
C LEU A 605 -27.16 15.00 -24.56
N ARG A 606 -27.33 14.86 -23.24
CA ARG A 606 -26.37 15.31 -22.24
C ARG A 606 -26.19 14.26 -21.13
N ASP A 607 -24.96 14.03 -20.67
CA ASP A 607 -24.73 13.28 -19.44
C ASP A 607 -25.08 14.15 -18.21
N PRO A 608 -25.82 13.65 -17.21
CA PRO A 608 -26.15 14.41 -16.00
C PRO A 608 -24.93 14.99 -15.26
N LEU A 609 -23.76 14.35 -15.38
CA LEU A 609 -22.51 14.78 -14.77
C LEU A 609 -21.65 15.69 -15.69
N GLY A 610 -22.13 15.95 -16.92
CA GLY A 610 -21.48 16.81 -17.91
C GLY A 610 -21.65 18.30 -17.63
N ALA A 611 -20.92 19.14 -18.38
CA ALA A 611 -21.02 20.59 -18.26
C ALA A 611 -22.46 21.07 -18.53
N ASP A 612 -22.90 22.15 -17.87
CA ASP A 612 -24.21 22.74 -18.12
C ASP A 612 -24.17 23.64 -19.38
N PRO A 613 -24.94 23.36 -20.44
CA PRO A 613 -24.96 24.13 -21.68
C PRO A 613 -25.20 25.63 -21.49
N GLN A 614 -25.95 26.01 -20.46
CA GLN A 614 -26.24 27.42 -20.17
C GLN A 614 -25.02 28.14 -19.56
N SER A 615 -24.21 27.45 -18.75
CA SER A 615 -22.95 27.99 -18.24
C SER A 615 -21.94 28.31 -19.35
N LEU A 616 -22.00 27.58 -20.47
CA LEU A 616 -21.09 27.70 -21.60
C LEU A 616 -21.41 28.86 -22.56
N LEU A 617 -22.56 29.50 -22.38
CA LEU A 617 -22.92 30.75 -23.07
C LEU A 617 -22.07 31.93 -22.56
N SER A 618 -21.58 31.86 -21.33
CA SER A 618 -20.73 32.91 -20.76
C SER A 618 -19.43 33.07 -21.59
N GLY A 619 -19.14 34.31 -21.95
CA GLY A 619 -17.99 34.66 -22.81
C GLY A 619 -18.22 34.45 -24.31
N THR A 620 -19.40 33.97 -24.72
CA THR A 620 -19.83 34.04 -26.13
C THR A 620 -20.64 35.33 -26.33
N HIS A 621 -20.44 36.05 -27.43
CA HIS A 621 -21.23 37.25 -27.76
C HIS A 621 -22.68 36.90 -28.20
N VAL A 622 -23.20 35.76 -27.76
CA VAL A 622 -24.57 35.29 -27.98
C VAL A 622 -25.41 35.71 -26.77
N ASP A 623 -26.51 36.41 -27.02
CA ASP A 623 -27.46 36.79 -25.98
C ASP A 623 -28.18 35.54 -25.43
N PRO A 624 -28.04 35.22 -24.12
CA PRO A 624 -28.70 34.06 -23.52
C PRO A 624 -30.23 34.08 -23.61
N ALA A 625 -30.84 35.27 -23.67
CA ALA A 625 -32.30 35.40 -23.79
C ALA A 625 -32.81 34.92 -25.16
N ARG A 626 -31.92 34.82 -26.16
CA ARG A 626 -32.23 34.37 -27.51
C ARG A 626 -32.00 32.87 -27.73
N VAL A 627 -31.56 32.13 -26.71
CA VAL A 627 -31.20 30.72 -26.81
C VAL A 627 -32.22 29.84 -26.10
N HIS A 628 -32.81 28.92 -26.84
CA HIS A 628 -33.73 27.91 -26.34
C HIS A 628 -33.09 26.53 -26.47
N SER A 629 -32.81 25.87 -25.34
CA SER A 629 -32.13 24.58 -25.33
C SER A 629 -33.00 23.45 -24.77
N GLN A 630 -32.98 22.27 -25.40
CA GLN A 630 -33.67 21.07 -24.93
C GLN A 630 -32.71 19.87 -24.87
N TRP A 631 -32.44 19.37 -23.66
CA TRP A 631 -31.47 18.30 -23.44
C TRP A 631 -32.13 17.06 -22.84
N GLN A 632 -31.96 15.91 -23.48
CA GLN A 632 -32.32 14.62 -22.92
C GLN A 632 -31.11 13.98 -22.23
N PHE A 633 -31.33 13.39 -21.05
CA PHE A 633 -30.24 12.76 -20.32
C PHE A 633 -29.92 11.38 -20.87
N TYR A 634 -28.64 11.13 -21.14
CA TYR A 634 -28.11 9.80 -21.43
C TYR A 634 -26.92 9.51 -20.52
N GLN A 635 -26.49 8.25 -20.46
CA GLN A 635 -25.28 7.88 -19.74
C GLN A 635 -24.13 7.75 -20.74
N SER A 636 -23.16 8.66 -20.67
CA SER A 636 -21.96 8.59 -21.50
C SER A 636 -21.07 7.43 -21.03
N LEU A 637 -20.62 6.58 -21.97
CA LEU A 637 -19.67 5.49 -21.70
C LEU A 637 -18.21 5.96 -21.72
N GLU A 638 -17.96 7.26 -21.87
CA GLU A 638 -16.61 7.80 -21.80
C GLU A 638 -16.01 7.57 -20.40
N PRO A 639 -14.72 7.19 -20.30
CA PRO A 639 -14.10 6.78 -19.04
C PRO A 639 -14.22 7.80 -17.90
N GLU A 640 -14.26 9.10 -18.20
CA GLU A 640 -14.40 10.16 -17.20
C GLU A 640 -15.76 10.19 -16.49
N PHE A 641 -16.86 9.93 -17.22
CA PHE A 641 -18.19 9.87 -16.64
C PHE A 641 -18.43 8.55 -15.90
N VAL A 642 -17.91 7.46 -16.46
CA VAL A 642 -17.94 6.15 -15.79
C VAL A 642 -17.13 6.20 -14.49
N LEU A 643 -15.94 6.81 -14.49
CA LEU A 643 -15.14 7.01 -13.27
C LEU A 643 -15.88 7.82 -12.21
N LYS A 644 -16.50 8.95 -12.59
CA LYS A 644 -17.29 9.77 -11.65
C LYS A 644 -18.43 8.97 -11.03
N ARG A 645 -19.18 8.20 -11.84
CA ARG A 645 -20.27 7.33 -11.34
C ARG A 645 -19.78 6.19 -10.46
N LEU A 646 -18.71 5.50 -10.88
CA LEU A 646 -18.07 4.43 -10.09
C LEU A 646 -17.58 4.94 -8.74
N THR A 647 -17.01 6.13 -8.70
CA THR A 647 -16.55 6.75 -7.45
C THR A 647 -17.72 6.99 -6.51
N ALA A 648 -18.85 7.49 -7.02
CA ALA A 648 -20.05 7.71 -6.23
C ALA A 648 -20.73 6.40 -5.79
N SER A 649 -20.75 5.36 -6.64
CA SER A 649 -21.46 4.11 -6.37
C SER A 649 -20.66 3.13 -5.51
N LEU A 650 -19.36 2.96 -5.80
CA LEU A 650 -18.49 2.05 -5.05
C LEU A 650 -18.04 2.67 -3.73
N ALA A 651 -17.96 4.00 -3.65
CA ALA A 651 -17.40 4.74 -2.52
C ALA A 651 -16.04 4.16 -2.09
N PRO A 652 -14.99 4.32 -2.92
CA PRO A 652 -13.69 3.70 -2.66
C PRO A 652 -13.12 4.15 -1.30
N PRO A 653 -12.51 3.24 -0.53
CA PRO A 653 -11.73 3.60 0.65
C PRO A 653 -10.62 4.58 0.27
N LYS A 654 -10.14 5.38 1.24
CA LYS A 654 -9.03 6.31 1.01
C LYS A 654 -7.72 5.63 0.56
N SER A 655 -7.60 4.34 0.85
CA SER A 655 -6.48 3.48 0.44
C SER A 655 -6.59 2.96 -1.00
N VAL A 656 -7.71 3.22 -1.70
CA VAL A 656 -7.92 2.85 -3.10
C VAL A 656 -7.97 4.11 -3.96
N LEU A 657 -7.13 4.16 -4.99
CA LEU A 657 -7.17 5.18 -6.02
C LEU A 657 -7.84 4.61 -7.28
N LEU A 658 -8.80 5.37 -7.82
CA LEU A 658 -9.37 5.12 -9.14
C LEU A 658 -8.81 6.16 -10.11
N SER A 659 -8.19 5.71 -11.19
CA SER A 659 -7.60 6.59 -12.21
C SER A 659 -7.89 6.08 -13.62
N ILE A 660 -7.71 6.93 -14.63
CA ILE A 660 -7.85 6.55 -16.04
C ILE A 660 -6.45 6.42 -16.65
N VAL A 661 -6.12 5.23 -17.13
CA VAL A 661 -4.84 4.92 -17.79
C VAL A 661 -5.16 4.34 -19.16
N GLN A 662 -4.75 5.06 -20.22
CA GLN A 662 -4.93 4.64 -21.63
C GLN A 662 -6.39 4.26 -21.98
N GLY A 663 -7.37 5.02 -21.49
CA GLY A 663 -8.79 4.80 -21.75
C GLY A 663 -9.44 3.66 -20.94
N ARG A 664 -8.70 3.05 -20.00
CA ARG A 664 -9.22 2.07 -19.03
C ARG A 664 -9.23 2.68 -17.64
N ILE A 665 -10.15 2.24 -16.79
CA ILE A 665 -10.22 2.67 -15.39
C ILE A 665 -9.40 1.66 -14.58
N VAL A 666 -8.44 2.13 -13.78
CA VAL A 666 -7.58 1.27 -12.95
C VAL A 666 -7.88 1.56 -11.49
N ALA A 667 -8.14 0.51 -10.72
CA ALA A 667 -8.29 0.54 -9.28
C ALA A 667 -7.02 -0.05 -8.62
N GLU A 668 -6.30 0.77 -7.87
CA GLU A 668 -5.06 0.38 -7.20
C GLU A 668 -5.12 0.68 -5.70
N GLY A 669 -4.51 -0.19 -4.89
CA GLY A 669 -4.38 0.01 -3.44
C GLY A 669 -4.95 -1.14 -2.60
N GLU A 670 -5.19 -0.86 -1.32
CA GLU A 670 -5.63 -1.86 -0.34
C GLU A 670 -7.10 -1.68 0.02
N ALA A 671 -7.89 -2.75 0.01
CA ALA A 671 -9.30 -2.69 0.35
C ALA A 671 -9.79 -3.95 1.09
N PRO A 672 -10.87 -3.85 1.87
CA PRO A 672 -11.56 -5.00 2.42
C PRO A 672 -12.13 -5.93 1.32
N ALA A 673 -12.18 -7.23 1.59
CA ALA A 673 -12.64 -8.25 0.64
C ALA A 673 -14.03 -7.97 0.05
N ASN A 674 -14.98 -7.51 0.88
CA ASN A 674 -16.34 -7.18 0.45
C ASN A 674 -16.35 -6.03 -0.56
N TRP A 675 -15.49 -5.03 -0.40
CA TRP A 675 -15.35 -3.92 -1.34
C TRP A 675 -14.72 -4.39 -2.65
N ILE A 676 -13.64 -5.19 -2.59
CA ILE A 676 -12.98 -5.78 -3.77
C ILE A 676 -13.97 -6.61 -4.59
N ASN A 677 -14.83 -7.40 -3.93
CA ASN A 677 -15.85 -8.20 -4.61
C ASN A 677 -16.90 -7.34 -5.32
N ARG A 678 -17.35 -6.23 -4.70
CA ARG A 678 -18.24 -5.26 -5.37
C ARG A 678 -17.57 -4.59 -6.57
N ALA A 679 -16.30 -4.21 -6.43
CA ALA A 679 -15.52 -3.63 -7.53
C ALA A 679 -15.34 -4.62 -8.68
N ARG A 680 -15.12 -5.91 -8.40
CA ARG A 680 -15.03 -6.97 -9.41
C ARG A 680 -16.37 -7.20 -10.12
N ALA A 681 -17.48 -7.23 -9.40
CA ALA A 681 -18.82 -7.32 -10.00
C ALA A 681 -19.13 -6.11 -10.91
N ALA A 682 -18.75 -4.91 -10.48
CA ALA A 682 -18.86 -3.70 -11.31
C ALA A 682 -17.97 -3.78 -12.56
N ALA A 683 -16.77 -4.36 -12.45
CA ALA A 683 -15.87 -4.55 -13.58
C ALA A 683 -16.43 -5.53 -14.62
N GLU A 684 -17.06 -6.62 -14.18
CA GLU A 684 -17.74 -7.58 -15.07
C GLU A 684 -18.90 -6.92 -15.82
N GLN A 685 -19.72 -6.14 -15.12
CA GLN A 685 -20.84 -5.42 -15.72
C GLN A 685 -20.37 -4.39 -16.76
N LEU A 686 -19.36 -3.57 -16.43
CA LEU A 686 -18.83 -2.56 -17.34
C LEU A 686 -18.11 -3.15 -18.55
N SER A 687 -17.50 -4.32 -18.39
CA SER A 687 -16.86 -5.03 -19.51
C SER A 687 -17.87 -5.43 -20.58
N ALA A 688 -19.13 -5.71 -20.21
CA ALA A 688 -20.21 -5.96 -21.16
C ALA A 688 -20.57 -4.71 -21.98
N ASP A 689 -20.44 -3.52 -21.38
CA ASP A 689 -20.68 -2.21 -22.02
C ASP A 689 -19.45 -1.66 -22.75
N GLY A 690 -18.35 -2.43 -22.83
CA GLY A 690 -17.12 -2.06 -23.55
C GLY A 690 -16.15 -1.19 -22.75
N VAL A 691 -16.37 -0.97 -21.46
CA VAL A 691 -15.50 -0.18 -20.57
C VAL A 691 -14.74 -1.09 -19.62
N VAL A 692 -13.41 -1.00 -19.63
CA VAL A 692 -12.56 -1.87 -18.79
C VAL A 692 -12.26 -1.20 -17.45
N LEU A 693 -12.69 -1.83 -16.36
CA LEU A 693 -12.26 -1.54 -14.99
C LEU A 693 -11.25 -2.60 -14.54
N ASP A 694 -9.97 -2.25 -14.49
CA ASP A 694 -8.89 -3.10 -14.02
C ASP A 694 -8.79 -3.06 -12.49
N VAL A 695 -9.11 -4.19 -11.87
CA VAL A 695 -9.04 -4.41 -10.41
C VAL A 695 -7.85 -5.30 -10.01
N SER A 696 -6.95 -5.63 -10.94
CA SER A 696 -5.83 -6.55 -10.70
C SER A 696 -4.80 -6.02 -9.71
N GLN A 697 -4.75 -4.70 -9.53
CA GLN A 697 -3.81 -4.02 -8.63
C GLN A 697 -4.37 -3.80 -7.22
N LEU A 698 -5.57 -4.32 -6.92
CA LEU A 698 -6.14 -4.31 -5.58
C LEU A 698 -5.54 -5.43 -4.73
N ARG A 699 -5.17 -5.10 -3.49
CA ARG A 699 -4.73 -6.04 -2.47
C ARG A 699 -5.75 -6.10 -1.35
N GLU A 700 -6.02 -7.31 -0.86
CA GLU A 700 -6.88 -7.49 0.30
C GLU A 700 -6.17 -7.01 1.57
N LEU A 701 -6.83 -6.14 2.32
CA LEU A 701 -6.33 -5.67 3.61
C LEU A 701 -6.35 -6.82 4.63
N ASN A 702 -5.18 -7.25 5.14
CA ASN A 702 -5.08 -8.40 6.05
C ASN A 702 -5.62 -8.06 7.46
N LEU A 703 -6.76 -8.65 7.82
CA LEU A 703 -7.47 -8.47 9.10
C LEU A 703 -7.12 -9.53 10.17
N ALA A 704 -6.12 -10.39 9.97
CA ALA A 704 -5.84 -11.50 10.90
C ALA A 704 -5.60 -11.05 12.36
N GLU A 705 -4.84 -9.97 12.55
CA GLU A 705 -4.54 -9.39 13.87
C GLU A 705 -5.78 -8.75 14.53
N LEU A 706 -6.66 -8.14 13.73
CA LEU A 706 -7.94 -7.61 14.19
C LEU A 706 -8.90 -8.74 14.59
N ASN A 707 -8.96 -9.84 13.83
CA ASN A 707 -9.79 -10.99 14.19
C ASN A 707 -9.36 -11.64 15.50
N TYR A 708 -8.05 -11.77 15.73
CA TYR A 708 -7.51 -12.28 17.00
C TYR A 708 -7.93 -11.41 18.19
N LEU A 709 -7.76 -10.09 18.09
CA LEU A 709 -8.17 -9.16 19.15
C LEU A 709 -9.69 -9.14 19.35
N ARG A 710 -10.48 -9.27 18.27
CA ARG A 710 -11.94 -9.39 18.35
C ARG A 710 -12.35 -10.61 19.16
N GLU A 711 -11.78 -11.78 18.84
CA GLU A 711 -12.09 -13.03 19.54
C GLU A 711 -11.67 -12.96 21.02
N ALA A 712 -10.49 -12.41 21.31
CA ALA A 712 -10.03 -12.23 22.69
C ALA A 712 -10.94 -11.30 23.51
N ILE A 713 -11.40 -10.19 22.93
CA ILE A 713 -12.33 -9.25 23.58
C ILE A 713 -13.69 -9.91 23.85
N GLN A 714 -14.24 -10.61 22.86
CA GLN A 714 -15.57 -11.24 22.99
C GLN A 714 -15.57 -12.48 23.90
N ALA A 715 -14.43 -13.17 24.04
CA ALA A 715 -14.28 -14.27 24.98
C ALA A 715 -14.14 -13.82 26.44
N THR A 716 -14.03 -12.51 26.69
CA THR A 716 -13.87 -11.96 28.04
C THR A 716 -15.23 -11.70 28.68
N ASP A 717 -15.50 -12.35 29.80
CA ASP A 717 -16.66 -12.10 30.65
C ASP A 717 -16.22 -11.47 31.98
N ILE A 718 -16.95 -10.45 32.44
CA ILE A 718 -16.72 -9.79 33.73
C ILE A 718 -17.76 -10.28 34.73
N PHE A 719 -17.33 -10.90 35.83
CA PHE A 719 -18.23 -11.52 36.80
C PHE A 719 -18.57 -10.61 38.00
N PHE A 720 -19.73 -10.86 38.61
CA PHE A 720 -20.25 -10.06 39.73
C PHE A 720 -20.72 -10.92 40.90
N TYR A 721 -20.53 -10.39 42.11
CA TYR A 721 -21.14 -10.92 43.31
C TYR A 721 -22.66 -10.74 43.31
N SER A 722 -23.36 -11.56 44.09
CA SER A 722 -24.82 -11.49 44.22
C SER A 722 -25.27 -10.11 44.70
N ALA A 723 -26.33 -9.59 44.09
CA ALA A 723 -26.91 -8.26 44.35
C ALA A 723 -25.95 -7.06 44.23
N LYS A 724 -24.75 -7.22 43.65
CA LYS A 724 -23.79 -6.13 43.41
C LYS A 724 -23.79 -5.70 41.93
N ALA A 725 -23.74 -4.39 41.71
CA ALA A 725 -23.61 -3.78 40.38
C ALA A 725 -22.15 -3.41 40.03
N VAL A 726 -21.24 -3.46 41.00
CA VAL A 726 -19.80 -3.18 40.80
C VAL A 726 -19.05 -4.51 40.85
N PRO A 727 -18.14 -4.79 39.91
CA PRO A 727 -17.37 -6.02 39.91
C PRO A 727 -16.37 -6.02 41.07
N GLY A 728 -15.99 -7.21 41.55
CA GLY A 728 -15.06 -7.35 42.65
C GLY A 728 -13.63 -6.94 42.32
N PRO A 729 -12.76 -6.72 43.32
CA PRO A 729 -11.37 -6.34 43.11
C PRO A 729 -10.59 -7.37 42.27
N GLU A 730 -10.98 -8.64 42.31
CA GLU A 730 -10.40 -9.71 41.50
C GLU A 730 -10.60 -9.52 39.99
N GLN A 731 -11.59 -8.72 39.58
CA GLN A 731 -11.86 -8.41 38.18
C GLN A 731 -11.08 -7.18 37.67
N MET A 732 -10.37 -6.44 38.54
CA MET A 732 -9.65 -5.23 38.14
C MET A 732 -8.54 -5.49 37.10
N PRO A 733 -7.70 -6.54 37.25
CA PRO A 733 -6.68 -6.86 36.22
C PRO A 733 -7.30 -7.33 34.89
N VAL A 734 -8.50 -7.92 34.93
CA VAL A 734 -9.24 -8.31 33.72
C VAL A 734 -9.73 -7.05 32.98
N LEU A 735 -10.26 -6.06 33.72
CA LEU A 735 -10.66 -4.76 33.18
C LEU A 735 -9.48 -3.96 32.61
N ASP A 736 -8.30 -4.04 33.22
CA ASP A 736 -7.08 -3.38 32.70
C ASP A 736 -6.69 -3.97 31.34
N ARG A 737 -6.59 -5.30 31.24
CA ARG A 737 -6.28 -5.98 29.96
C ARG A 737 -7.34 -5.74 28.90
N LEU A 738 -8.62 -5.79 29.27
CA LEU A 738 -9.73 -5.53 28.35
C LEU A 738 -9.68 -4.10 27.81
N ALA A 739 -9.36 -3.11 28.66
CA ALA A 739 -9.20 -1.73 28.22
C ALA A 739 -8.06 -1.57 27.21
N ASP A 740 -6.92 -2.23 27.44
CA ASP A 740 -5.79 -2.20 26.51
C ASP A 740 -6.12 -2.86 25.17
N GLN A 741 -6.76 -4.03 25.19
CA GLN A 741 -7.22 -4.72 23.97
C GLN A 741 -8.23 -3.87 23.19
N ILE A 742 -9.19 -3.22 23.86
CA ILE A 742 -10.18 -2.34 23.22
C ILE A 742 -9.48 -1.13 22.58
N LYS A 743 -8.52 -0.50 23.27
CA LYS A 743 -7.76 0.64 22.72
C LYS A 743 -6.93 0.23 21.50
N GLU A 744 -6.29 -0.93 21.57
CA GLU A 744 -5.50 -1.47 20.46
C GLU A 744 -6.38 -1.84 19.26
N PHE A 745 -7.50 -2.53 19.50
CA PHE A 745 -8.48 -2.85 18.46
C PHE A 745 -9.03 -1.59 17.80
N ALA A 746 -9.43 -0.58 18.59
CA ALA A 746 -9.95 0.68 18.07
C ALA A 746 -8.89 1.46 17.26
N LYS A 747 -7.62 1.42 17.70
CA LYS A 747 -6.49 2.03 16.97
C LYS A 747 -6.25 1.33 15.64
N ASN A 748 -6.25 0.01 15.62
CA ASN A 748 -6.02 -0.79 14.42
C ASN A 748 -7.20 -0.67 13.44
N ALA A 749 -8.45 -0.68 13.93
CA ALA A 749 -9.63 -0.45 13.10
C ALA A 749 -9.62 0.96 12.46
N ARG A 750 -9.26 2.01 13.23
CA ARG A 750 -9.13 3.38 12.71
C ARG A 750 -8.07 3.51 11.61
N LYS A 751 -6.92 2.84 11.75
CA LYS A 751 -5.89 2.80 10.69
C LYS A 751 -6.44 2.18 9.40
N SER A 752 -7.32 1.19 9.54
CA SER A 752 -8.00 0.52 8.43
C SER A 752 -9.23 1.26 7.90
N GLY A 753 -9.54 2.46 8.42
CA GLY A 753 -10.67 3.28 7.97
C GLY A 753 -12.05 2.82 8.42
N VAL A 754 -12.11 1.91 9.40
CA VAL A 754 -13.35 1.32 9.95
C VAL A 754 -13.56 1.77 11.39
N THR A 755 -14.81 1.99 11.80
CA THR A 755 -15.15 2.38 13.18
C THR A 755 -15.60 1.16 13.98
N ALA A 756 -14.95 0.90 15.13
CA ALA A 756 -15.32 -0.18 16.03
C ALA A 756 -16.30 0.29 17.10
N ARG A 757 -17.34 -0.49 17.39
CA ARG A 757 -18.22 -0.32 18.56
C ARG A 757 -18.25 -1.60 19.40
N PHE A 758 -18.40 -1.42 20.71
CA PHE A 758 -18.38 -2.50 21.70
C PHE A 758 -19.67 -2.47 22.51
N MET A 759 -20.51 -3.48 22.36
CA MET A 759 -21.73 -3.66 23.12
C MET A 759 -21.44 -4.42 24.41
N LEU A 760 -21.62 -3.76 25.54
CA LEU A 760 -21.55 -4.33 26.87
C LEU A 760 -22.95 -4.82 27.27
N THR A 761 -23.16 -6.14 27.27
CA THR A 761 -24.44 -6.73 27.69
C THR A 761 -24.32 -7.27 29.11
N GLY A 762 -25.09 -6.71 30.04
CA GLY A 762 -25.18 -7.22 31.40
C GLY A 762 -26.22 -8.32 31.54
N HIS A 763 -25.92 -9.31 32.38
CA HIS A 763 -26.73 -10.48 32.66
C HIS A 763 -26.97 -10.64 34.17
N ALA A 764 -28.09 -11.25 34.54
CA ALA A 764 -28.49 -11.55 35.90
C ALA A 764 -28.84 -13.04 36.05
N ASP A 765 -28.73 -13.56 37.28
CA ASP A 765 -29.19 -14.90 37.63
C ASP A 765 -30.72 -14.91 37.84
N ALA A 766 -31.33 -16.10 37.85
CA ALA A 766 -32.79 -16.22 37.99
C ALA A 766 -33.32 -15.88 39.39
N THR A 767 -32.46 -15.40 40.30
CA THR A 767 -32.83 -15.09 41.68
C THR A 767 -33.42 -13.69 41.76
N GLY A 768 -34.64 -13.55 42.32
CA GLY A 768 -35.31 -12.26 42.50
C GLY A 768 -36.36 -11.93 41.45
N ARG A 769 -36.89 -10.70 41.48
CA ARG A 769 -37.91 -10.25 40.52
C ARG A 769 -37.26 -9.90 39.18
N GLU A 770 -37.90 -10.29 38.08
CA GLU A 770 -37.42 -10.04 36.72
C GLU A 770 -37.13 -8.55 36.44
N THR A 771 -37.99 -7.64 36.89
CA THR A 771 -37.78 -6.18 36.76
C THR A 771 -36.53 -5.70 37.51
N ALA A 772 -36.22 -6.30 38.65
CA ALA A 772 -35.00 -6.01 39.40
C ALA A 772 -33.76 -6.59 38.71
N ASN A 773 -33.90 -7.75 38.07
CA ASN A 773 -32.82 -8.40 37.32
C ASN A 773 -32.47 -7.68 36.02
N VAL A 774 -33.46 -7.14 35.31
CA VAL A 774 -33.22 -6.23 34.18
C VAL A 774 -32.47 -4.98 34.66
N SER A 775 -32.96 -4.35 35.73
CA SER A 775 -32.34 -3.13 36.28
C SER A 775 -30.90 -3.34 36.74
N ILE A 776 -30.61 -4.41 37.48
CA ILE A 776 -29.26 -4.70 37.97
C ILE A 776 -28.32 -5.12 36.83
N SER A 777 -28.82 -5.81 35.81
CA SER A 777 -28.03 -6.19 34.63
C SER A 777 -27.57 -4.96 33.84
N ALA A 778 -28.46 -3.97 33.63
CA ALA A 778 -28.11 -2.70 33.01
C ALA A 778 -27.12 -1.90 33.88
N ALA A 779 -27.35 -1.83 35.19
CA ALA A 779 -26.45 -1.15 36.12
C ALA A 779 -25.03 -1.73 36.14
N ARG A 780 -24.89 -3.07 35.99
CA ARG A 780 -23.58 -3.74 35.87
C ARG A 780 -22.83 -3.35 34.61
N ALA A 781 -23.50 -3.38 33.46
CA ALA A 781 -22.88 -3.01 32.19
C ALA A 781 -22.50 -1.51 32.17
N GLU A 782 -23.30 -0.66 32.82
CA GLU A 782 -22.98 0.76 33.01
C GLU A 782 -21.77 0.97 33.94
N ALA A 783 -21.66 0.18 35.02
CA ALA A 783 -20.48 0.21 35.89
C ALA A 783 -19.20 -0.21 35.15
N VAL A 784 -19.28 -1.24 34.29
CA VAL A 784 -18.15 -1.65 33.42
C VAL A 784 -17.79 -0.52 32.46
N ARG A 785 -18.78 0.12 31.81
CA ARG A 785 -18.54 1.28 30.93
C ARG A 785 -17.78 2.38 31.64
N ALA A 786 -18.20 2.75 32.85
CA ALA A 786 -17.52 3.77 33.66
C ALA A 786 -16.08 3.37 34.03
N LEU A 787 -15.86 2.10 34.37
CA LEU A 787 -14.54 1.57 34.74
C LEU A 787 -13.57 1.49 33.54
N LEU A 788 -14.06 1.18 32.35
CA LEU A 788 -13.29 1.20 31.10
C LEU A 788 -12.98 2.63 30.65
N ASN A 789 -13.94 3.56 30.81
CA ASN A 789 -13.73 4.97 30.53
C ASN A 789 -12.61 5.56 31.41
N LYS A 790 -12.59 5.22 32.70
CA LYS A 790 -11.49 5.62 33.62
C LYS A 790 -10.11 5.10 33.17
N ARG A 791 -10.07 4.03 32.36
CA ARG A 791 -8.84 3.42 31.79
C ARG A 791 -8.49 3.93 30.39
N GLY A 792 -9.19 4.97 29.92
CA GLY A 792 -8.92 5.66 28.66
C GLY A 792 -9.63 5.06 27.44
N VAL A 793 -10.61 4.18 27.62
CA VAL A 793 -11.49 3.75 26.53
C VAL A 793 -12.52 4.85 26.28
N ALA A 794 -12.58 5.35 25.04
CA ALA A 794 -13.45 6.47 24.72
C ALA A 794 -14.94 6.06 24.84
N PRO A 795 -15.78 6.81 25.57
CA PRO A 795 -17.14 6.42 25.91
C PRO A 795 -18.06 6.27 24.69
N GLU A 796 -17.76 6.95 23.58
CA GLU A 796 -18.49 6.86 22.32
C GLU A 796 -18.33 5.50 21.60
N LEU A 797 -17.32 4.71 21.98
CA LEU A 797 -17.10 3.37 21.45
C LEU A 797 -17.91 2.31 22.21
N LEU A 798 -18.42 2.63 23.40
CA LEU A 798 -19.05 1.69 24.31
C LEU A 798 -20.57 1.87 24.35
N LEU A 799 -21.30 0.83 23.98
CA LEU A 799 -22.76 0.75 24.10
C LEU A 799 -23.13 -0.19 25.25
N VAL A 800 -24.28 0.02 25.88
CA VAL A 800 -24.73 -0.75 27.05
C VAL A 800 -26.12 -1.31 26.82
N ARG A 801 -26.32 -2.58 27.19
CA ARG A 801 -27.61 -3.27 27.18
C ARG A 801 -27.77 -4.12 28.45
N GLY A 802 -28.96 -4.14 29.04
CA GLY A 802 -29.32 -5.07 30.11
C GLY A 802 -30.17 -6.22 29.57
N ALA A 803 -29.67 -7.44 29.59
CA ALA A 803 -30.40 -8.63 29.13
C ALA A 803 -31.21 -9.32 30.24
N GLY A 804 -31.10 -8.88 31.49
CA GLY A 804 -31.78 -9.53 32.62
C GLY A 804 -31.44 -11.02 32.71
N THR A 805 -32.46 -11.86 32.80
CA THR A 805 -32.35 -13.33 32.86
C THR A 805 -32.61 -14.01 31.52
N PHE A 806 -32.77 -13.25 30.44
CA PHE A 806 -33.27 -13.76 29.16
C PHE A 806 -32.19 -14.43 28.29
N GLU A 807 -30.90 -14.24 28.59
CA GLU A 807 -29.77 -14.79 27.83
C GLU A 807 -28.76 -15.59 28.73
N PRO A 808 -29.19 -16.67 29.42
CA PRO A 808 -28.31 -17.44 30.29
C PRO A 808 -27.28 -18.27 29.50
N VAL A 809 -26.02 -18.29 29.94
CA VAL A 809 -24.98 -19.17 29.32
C VAL A 809 -24.98 -20.55 29.93
N VAL A 810 -25.31 -20.66 31.21
CA VAL A 810 -25.47 -21.95 31.88
C VAL A 810 -26.88 -22.04 32.47
N PRO A 811 -27.59 -23.16 32.31
CA PRO A 811 -28.86 -23.38 32.99
C PRO A 811 -28.74 -23.20 34.50
N GLU A 812 -29.72 -22.53 35.12
CA GLU A 812 -29.69 -22.16 36.53
C GLU A 812 -29.63 -23.38 37.48
N ASN A 813 -30.08 -24.55 37.02
CA ASN A 813 -30.06 -25.82 37.78
C ASN A 813 -28.67 -26.47 37.92
N SER A 814 -27.61 -25.84 37.43
CA SER A 814 -26.22 -26.29 37.58
C SER A 814 -25.59 -25.76 38.87
N ARG A 815 -24.59 -26.47 39.43
CA ARG A 815 -23.89 -26.09 40.67
C ARG A 815 -23.26 -24.68 40.64
N THR A 816 -23.00 -24.12 39.45
CA THR A 816 -22.34 -22.83 39.23
C THR A 816 -23.18 -21.84 38.38
N GLY A 817 -24.43 -22.19 38.04
CA GLY A 817 -25.26 -21.42 37.10
C GLY A 817 -25.47 -19.99 37.54
N SER A 818 -25.86 -19.81 38.81
CA SER A 818 -26.08 -18.50 39.43
C SER A 818 -24.85 -17.58 39.36
N SER A 819 -23.64 -18.07 39.63
CA SER A 819 -22.42 -17.22 39.55
C SER A 819 -21.98 -16.92 38.13
N THR A 820 -22.22 -17.84 37.20
CA THR A 820 -21.80 -17.69 35.79
C THR A 820 -22.74 -16.77 35.01
N ASN A 821 -24.01 -16.69 35.41
CA ASN A 821 -25.02 -15.82 34.80
C ASN A 821 -24.98 -14.37 35.31
N ARG A 822 -24.32 -14.10 36.44
CA ARG A 822 -24.03 -12.73 36.90
C ARG A 822 -22.77 -12.18 36.23
N ARG A 823 -22.90 -11.75 34.97
CA ARG A 823 -21.76 -11.26 34.20
C ARG A 823 -22.08 -10.10 33.26
N VAL A 824 -21.06 -9.48 32.71
CA VAL A 824 -21.14 -8.59 31.54
C VAL A 824 -20.30 -9.21 30.43
N SER A 825 -20.93 -9.46 29.28
CA SER A 825 -20.29 -9.95 28.06
C SER A 825 -20.10 -8.81 27.06
N ILE A 826 -19.12 -8.95 26.17
CA ILE A 826 -18.78 -7.92 25.19
C ILE A 826 -18.98 -8.47 23.76
N THR A 827 -19.63 -7.69 22.91
CA THR A 827 -19.76 -7.98 21.47
C THR A 827 -19.19 -6.84 20.66
N VAL A 828 -18.43 -7.15 19.61
CA VAL A 828 -17.74 -6.15 18.77
C VAL A 828 -18.45 -6.03 17.43
N SER A 829 -18.77 -4.80 17.02
CA SER A 829 -19.26 -4.50 15.67
C SER A 829 -18.32 -3.54 14.95
N LEU A 830 -18.18 -3.74 13.65
CA LEU A 830 -17.38 -2.90 12.75
C LEU A 830 -18.34 -2.16 11.81
N GLU A 831 -18.20 -0.84 11.72
CA GLU A 831 -18.99 0.07 10.89
C GLU A 831 -18.15 0.76 9.82
#